data_AF-A0AAU4LCM7-F1
#
_entry.id   AF-A0AAU4LCM7-F1
#
_cell.length_a   1.000
_cell.length_b   1.000
_cell.length_c   1.000
_cell.angle_alpha   90.00
_cell.angle_beta   90.00
_cell.angle_gamma   90.00
#
_symmetry.space_group_name_H-M   'P 1'
#
loop_
_entity.id
_entity.type
_entity.pdbx_description
1 polymer ?
#
loop_
_entity_poly.entity_id
_entity_poly.type
_entity_poly.pdbx_seq_one_letter_code
_entity_poly.pdbx_strand_id
1 'polypeptide(L)'
;MEFSGRIALVTGGAGSVGRVVVDRLAERGATVLLNCFHSYDSAKEQARGLVERGLDVRVVRASVARPAQVERMFAEIGEEHGRLDILVNNAAAGSFVPFDEITEELLDRTYATNVKGPLWCARYARPLLAAARGRGGSVVNVSSLGAVTTPANYLPVGVSKAALEALTRYLAAELAEDQIRVNAASCGLIDNPVGQMFPDFAGVSANTVAATPLSRLGRPEDLAEVVLFLASERSGWVTGQTVLADGGLTLLRSAMSPPREVVAALDGAEPQAVLAADTRPGVPADLMAVTRPGAVAQPPAGNAAKARPGVMTGARPGVAAEARDDAVAEPRIESRADLVAQTLTEPPPGEVAQPRADFVAGTRLGHEAQTPSGASPGAGAQPPASARPDAAADLVAGTGQGAAADSPVGTRRGAAAETPAEGSIKTRADLVGRASGGAWAEAVADAVVETEAAPADVPEAESDAPEDDPIAVVGMGMAVPGASSPEEFWRLLIDGAELFVDAPADRWDIARFHATDRGAPDKTYQRRSGFITDFRPHEKLRAEGLAEAGLDQTALWLRHSLHQALDGVRRNAQDRFSFCVGYTPDGSQHLEEAFVLRSSLDTLAEDGDDAVDGPIGDALRRRFSRGDDPSASYLPHRIGQDAMAGILPPATRVHMVDTACSSSLYAMDLGVRDLLSGRSDIAVCGGSFALAPSGSILFAKLNGLSAGGAVRALDAGADGALFSDGAGLVVLKRLSRARADGDRVLGIVSAIGLSADGRGKAIYAPARAGQELAIERAFDRSGLGPDDVDWIVAHATGTPAGDEAEFTSLGQRYAGARKTLVTSNKSLVGHCGWAAGVVSVIHTLLALRHGTIPAQYRFERLPDALADEADGLTVPEQPVPWPASAARPRRAAVSGFGFGGTNAHMIISEDHRGTRSGHPAALPAPVGEDLVLVGWSSHQPGGPDADAVAAWAAGTGGDPEPSFGTTYPVPPFQQLRMPPPTARATDRTQLMMVRCMQELDEAVRQLCLDHHKTTGVVVGHTGATRNALLYKTRAYLDEIGHAVAGADERATTAKFLQRLEERATGLIAAPTEDSFPGEMPNVIAARLSNYFDLRGLNITVDAGEASLLEAFDVAGSYLDFREIDVALVAGVNGTALPGWNDTAGRNATEGAFLFVVTRRSLAEEAGLPVLAVMERSVGV
;
A
#
# COMPACT_ATOMS: atom_id res chain seq x y z
N MET A 1 -23.57 45.84 11.95
CA MET A 1 -23.10 45.57 10.56
C MET A 1 -22.28 44.28 10.58
N GLU A 2 -22.07 43.62 9.44
CA GLU A 2 -21.50 42.26 9.36
C GLU A 2 -20.10 42.12 10.01
N PHE A 3 -19.25 43.15 9.88
CA PHE A 3 -17.87 43.13 10.39
C PHE A 3 -17.67 44.06 11.60
N SER A 4 -18.76 44.46 12.26
CA SER A 4 -18.75 45.45 13.35
C SER A 4 -17.80 45.07 14.49
N GLY A 5 -16.75 45.86 14.68
CA GLY A 5 -15.75 45.65 15.74
C GLY A 5 -14.71 44.55 15.42
N ARG A 6 -14.59 44.15 14.14
CA ARG A 6 -13.44 43.35 13.66
C ARG A 6 -12.30 44.24 13.20
N ILE A 7 -11.08 43.76 13.35
CA ILE A 7 -9.85 44.39 12.86
C ILE A 7 -9.36 43.58 11.66
N ALA A 8 -9.22 44.23 10.51
CA ALA A 8 -8.93 43.57 9.23
C ALA A 8 -7.69 44.18 8.55
N LEU A 9 -6.69 43.36 8.24
CA LEU A 9 -5.50 43.76 7.49
C LEU A 9 -5.62 43.35 6.02
N VAL A 10 -5.57 44.32 5.10
CA VAL A 10 -5.64 44.08 3.65
C VAL A 10 -4.31 44.45 3.00
N THR A 11 -3.57 43.44 2.55
CA THR A 11 -2.27 43.65 1.87
C THR A 11 -2.48 44.10 0.43
N GLY A 12 -1.68 45.08 -0.01
CA GLY A 12 -1.89 45.74 -1.31
C GLY A 12 -3.24 46.46 -1.40
N GLY A 13 -3.80 46.93 -0.28
CA GLY A 13 -5.16 47.46 -0.14
C GLY A 13 -5.50 48.73 -0.93
N ALA A 14 -4.56 49.29 -1.69
CA ALA A 14 -4.79 50.40 -2.63
C ALA A 14 -4.92 49.94 -4.10
N GLY A 15 -4.68 48.66 -4.42
CA GLY A 15 -4.71 48.12 -5.78
C GLY A 15 -6.02 47.41 -6.12
N SER A 16 -6.77 47.93 -7.10
CA SER A 16 -7.98 47.35 -7.70
C SER A 16 -8.91 46.61 -6.70
N VAL A 17 -8.92 45.27 -6.68
CA VAL A 17 -9.75 44.44 -5.80
C VAL A 17 -9.51 44.78 -4.33
N GLY A 18 -8.24 44.92 -3.91
CA GLY A 18 -7.88 45.29 -2.54
C GLY A 18 -8.46 46.62 -2.10
N ARG A 19 -8.58 47.59 -3.01
CA ARG A 19 -9.23 48.88 -2.74
C ARG A 19 -10.72 48.71 -2.45
N VAL A 20 -11.43 47.93 -3.29
CA VAL A 20 -12.85 47.64 -3.07
C VAL A 20 -13.08 46.81 -1.80
N VAL A 21 -12.20 45.86 -1.48
CA VAL A 21 -12.24 45.08 -0.22
C VAL A 21 -12.06 45.99 1.00
N VAL A 22 -11.12 46.93 0.99
CA VAL A 22 -10.94 47.92 2.07
C VAL A 22 -12.17 48.79 2.23
N ASP A 23 -12.67 49.38 1.14
CA ASP A 23 -13.83 50.25 1.15
C ASP A 23 -15.07 49.50 1.71
N ARG A 24 -15.30 48.24 1.28
CA ARG A 24 -16.44 47.41 1.71
C ARG A 24 -16.33 46.88 3.13
N LEU A 25 -15.14 46.50 3.61
CA LEU A 25 -14.95 46.09 5.01
C LEU A 25 -15.20 47.26 5.96
N ALA A 26 -14.68 48.45 5.62
CA ALA A 26 -14.89 49.68 6.38
C ALA A 26 -16.38 50.08 6.40
N GLU A 27 -17.05 50.08 5.23
CA GLU A 27 -18.49 50.34 5.10
C GLU A 27 -19.38 49.34 5.88
N ARG A 28 -18.89 48.12 6.15
CA ARG A 28 -19.57 47.11 6.98
C ARG A 28 -19.06 47.06 8.43
N GLY A 29 -18.32 48.07 8.87
CA GLY A 29 -18.00 48.33 10.29
C GLY A 29 -16.72 47.69 10.84
N ALA A 30 -15.80 47.25 9.98
CA ALA A 30 -14.46 46.85 10.41
C ALA A 30 -13.56 48.08 10.64
N THR A 31 -12.63 47.98 11.59
CA THR A 31 -11.39 48.77 11.59
C THR A 31 -10.47 48.17 10.53
N VAL A 32 -10.09 48.95 9.51
CA VAL A 32 -9.32 48.41 8.37
C VAL A 32 -7.91 48.98 8.31
N LEU A 33 -6.94 48.07 8.32
CA LEU A 33 -5.52 48.33 8.14
C LEU A 33 -5.20 48.12 6.65
N LEU A 34 -5.09 49.22 5.92
CA LEU A 34 -4.72 49.25 4.51
C LEU A 34 -3.19 49.12 4.43
N ASN A 35 -2.68 47.91 4.16
CA ASN A 35 -1.26 47.73 3.88
C ASN A 35 -0.93 48.09 2.43
N CYS A 36 0.16 48.84 2.24
CA CYS A 36 0.74 49.09 0.91
C CYS A 36 2.27 49.22 0.98
N PHE A 37 2.92 49.22 -0.19
CA PHE A 37 4.37 49.40 -0.33
C PHE A 37 4.68 50.37 -1.47
N HIS A 38 4.15 50.06 -2.65
CA HIS A 38 3.96 50.98 -3.76
C HIS A 38 2.66 51.81 -3.58
N SER A 39 2.52 52.92 -4.31
CA SER A 39 1.30 53.76 -4.33
C SER A 39 0.84 54.32 -2.97
N TYR A 40 1.79 54.61 -2.07
CA TYR A 40 1.53 55.05 -0.69
C TYR A 40 0.64 56.30 -0.58
N ASP A 41 0.78 57.26 -1.51
CA ASP A 41 -0.01 58.49 -1.46
C ASP A 41 -1.46 58.26 -1.91
N SER A 42 -1.72 57.32 -2.83
CA SER A 42 -3.09 56.91 -3.19
C SER A 42 -3.74 56.10 -2.06
N ALA A 43 -2.97 55.30 -1.32
CA ALA A 43 -3.44 54.63 -0.11
C ALA A 43 -3.87 55.64 0.98
N LYS A 44 -3.08 56.71 1.16
CA LYS A 44 -3.44 57.83 2.06
C LYS A 44 -4.68 58.57 1.60
N GLU A 45 -4.81 58.86 0.31
CA GLU A 45 -5.98 59.53 -0.27
C GLU A 45 -7.26 58.70 -0.06
N GLN A 46 -7.20 57.39 -0.33
CA GLN A 46 -8.31 56.46 -0.08
C GLN A 46 -8.67 56.41 1.42
N ALA A 47 -7.70 56.14 2.30
CA ALA A 47 -7.96 56.06 3.74
C ALA A 47 -8.51 57.38 4.29
N ARG A 48 -7.98 58.53 3.84
CA ARG A 48 -8.50 59.86 4.18
C ARG A 48 -9.94 60.03 3.75
N GLY A 49 -10.30 59.65 2.51
CA GLY A 49 -11.67 59.72 2.02
C GLY A 49 -12.65 58.82 2.80
N LEU A 50 -12.18 57.70 3.36
CA LEU A 50 -12.98 56.82 4.22
C LEU A 50 -13.12 57.40 5.64
N VAL A 51 -12.05 57.99 6.19
CA VAL A 51 -12.07 58.69 7.49
C VAL A 51 -12.94 59.96 7.46
N GLU A 52 -12.91 60.72 6.36
CA GLU A 52 -13.80 61.87 6.13
C GLU A 52 -15.28 61.44 5.96
N ARG A 53 -15.54 60.16 5.65
CA ARG A 53 -16.87 59.52 5.69
C ARG A 53 -17.22 58.90 7.07
N GLY A 54 -16.34 59.02 8.07
CA GLY A 54 -16.55 58.51 9.43
C GLY A 54 -16.19 57.03 9.65
N LEU A 55 -15.34 56.44 8.80
CA LEU A 55 -14.91 55.04 8.88
C LEU A 55 -13.48 54.93 9.45
N ASP A 56 -13.19 53.91 10.26
CA ASP A 56 -11.87 53.71 10.89
C ASP A 56 -10.91 52.95 9.95
N VAL A 57 -10.11 53.70 9.19
CA VAL A 57 -9.15 53.15 8.21
C VAL A 57 -7.77 53.78 8.38
N ARG A 58 -6.73 52.96 8.48
CA ARG A 58 -5.33 53.37 8.72
C ARG A 58 -4.41 52.78 7.67
N VAL A 59 -3.33 53.48 7.30
CA VAL A 59 -2.39 53.04 6.26
C VAL A 59 -1.10 52.55 6.89
N VAL A 60 -0.74 51.29 6.64
CA VAL A 60 0.49 50.66 7.13
C VAL A 60 1.45 50.40 5.97
N ARG A 61 2.70 50.85 6.07
CA ARG A 61 3.65 50.80 4.94
C ARG A 61 4.71 49.72 5.08
N ALA A 62 4.44 48.52 4.57
CA ALA A 62 5.36 47.39 4.59
C ALA A 62 5.31 46.57 3.30
N SER A 63 6.47 46.09 2.84
CA SER A 63 6.57 45.14 1.72
C SER A 63 6.35 43.71 2.23
N VAL A 64 5.31 43.03 1.72
CA VAL A 64 5.12 41.60 2.02
C VAL A 64 6.25 40.72 1.49
N ALA A 65 7.03 41.20 0.52
CA ALA A 65 8.20 40.50 -0.03
C ALA A 65 9.46 40.61 0.84
N ARG A 66 9.37 41.13 2.08
CA ARG A 66 10.51 41.35 3.00
C ARG A 66 10.15 40.91 4.42
N PRO A 67 10.66 39.77 4.93
CA PRO A 67 10.28 39.22 6.24
C PRO A 67 10.34 40.23 7.39
N ALA A 68 11.47 40.91 7.54
CA ALA A 68 11.67 41.93 8.59
C ALA A 68 10.81 43.21 8.41
N GLN A 69 10.03 43.36 7.33
CA GLN A 69 8.99 44.40 7.23
C GLN A 69 7.61 43.84 7.60
N VAL A 70 7.34 42.58 7.29
CA VAL A 70 6.14 41.86 7.71
C VAL A 70 6.12 41.70 9.24
N GLU A 71 7.23 41.26 9.82
CA GLU A 71 7.42 41.10 11.26
C GLU A 71 7.12 42.38 12.04
N ARG A 72 7.74 43.51 11.67
CA ARG A 72 7.45 44.81 12.30
C ARG A 72 6.01 45.25 12.10
N MET A 73 5.43 45.05 10.91
CA MET A 73 4.02 45.38 10.67
C MET A 73 3.09 44.62 11.63
N PHE A 74 3.32 43.33 11.89
CA PHE A 74 2.50 42.59 12.85
C PHE A 74 2.84 42.91 14.32
N ALA A 75 4.08 43.27 14.63
CA ALA A 75 4.43 43.79 15.96
C ALA A 75 3.71 45.12 16.26
N GLU A 76 3.76 46.08 15.33
CA GLU A 76 3.05 47.38 15.41
C GLU A 76 1.53 47.17 15.61
N ILE A 77 0.93 46.22 14.87
CA ILE A 77 -0.49 45.85 15.02
C ILE A 77 -0.77 45.17 16.38
N GLY A 78 0.15 44.34 16.86
CA GLY A 78 0.07 43.72 18.18
C GLY A 78 0.11 44.74 19.32
N GLU A 79 0.97 45.75 19.22
CA GLU A 79 1.07 46.86 20.18
C GLU A 79 -0.15 47.80 20.13
N GLU A 80 -0.66 48.14 18.95
CA GLU A 80 -1.78 49.08 18.78
C GLU A 80 -3.16 48.44 19.08
N HIS A 81 -3.33 47.14 18.78
CA HIS A 81 -4.65 46.50 18.77
C HIS A 81 -4.75 45.21 19.62
N GLY A 82 -3.64 44.56 19.96
CA GLY A 82 -3.59 43.33 20.76
C GLY A 82 -4.21 42.07 20.12
N ARG A 83 -4.81 42.18 18.92
CA ARG A 83 -5.44 41.08 18.16
C ARG A 83 -5.67 41.49 16.70
N LEU A 84 -5.99 40.51 15.86
CA LEU A 84 -6.46 40.67 14.49
C LEU A 84 -7.64 39.71 14.29
N ASP A 85 -8.66 40.08 13.52
CA ASP A 85 -9.78 39.17 13.19
C ASP A 85 -9.65 38.62 11.76
N ILE A 86 -9.18 39.45 10.83
CA ILE A 86 -9.16 39.15 9.38
C ILE A 86 -7.81 39.52 8.75
N LEU A 87 -7.26 38.65 7.92
CA LEU A 87 -6.11 38.88 7.05
C LEU A 87 -6.49 38.63 5.59
N VAL A 88 -6.37 39.63 4.72
CA VAL A 88 -6.54 39.49 3.27
C VAL A 88 -5.19 39.63 2.56
N ASN A 89 -4.74 38.52 1.99
CA ASN A 89 -3.51 38.42 1.20
C ASN A 89 -3.81 38.73 -0.28
N ASN A 90 -3.95 40.02 -0.59
CA ASN A 90 -4.23 40.56 -1.93
C ASN A 90 -2.98 41.15 -2.62
N ALA A 91 -1.89 41.43 -1.89
CA ALA A 91 -0.65 41.88 -2.49
C ALA A 91 -0.11 40.87 -3.52
N ALA A 92 0.24 41.36 -4.71
CA ALA A 92 0.75 40.54 -5.79
C ALA A 92 1.83 41.28 -6.60
N ALA A 93 2.77 40.50 -7.14
CA ALA A 93 3.69 40.91 -8.19
C ALA A 93 3.51 39.99 -9.41
N GLY A 94 3.92 40.47 -10.59
CA GLY A 94 3.82 39.72 -11.83
C GLY A 94 4.19 40.57 -13.04
N SER A 95 4.37 39.91 -14.18
CA SER A 95 4.60 40.53 -15.48
C SER A 95 4.14 39.56 -16.57
N PHE A 96 3.60 40.08 -17.68
CA PHE A 96 3.24 39.27 -18.84
C PHE A 96 4.42 39.27 -19.80
N VAL A 97 5.15 38.16 -19.88
CA VAL A 97 6.38 38.03 -20.68
C VAL A 97 6.40 36.72 -21.48
N PRO A 98 6.92 36.71 -22.72
CA PRO A 98 7.24 35.48 -23.44
C PRO A 98 8.16 34.55 -22.64
N PHE A 99 8.16 33.26 -22.98
CA PHE A 99 8.99 32.25 -22.30
C PHE A 99 10.48 32.65 -22.29
N ASP A 100 10.99 33.14 -23.42
CA ASP A 100 12.40 33.52 -23.61
C ASP A 100 12.81 34.79 -22.82
N GLU A 101 11.85 35.49 -22.21
CA GLU A 101 12.06 36.68 -21.36
C GLU A 101 11.92 36.36 -19.85
N ILE A 102 11.68 35.10 -19.47
CA ILE A 102 11.57 34.69 -18.06
C ILE A 102 12.96 34.51 -17.45
N THR A 103 13.35 35.43 -16.55
CA THR A 103 14.58 35.30 -15.74
C THR A 103 14.32 34.74 -14.36
N GLU A 104 15.37 34.24 -13.70
CA GLU A 104 15.32 33.76 -12.32
C GLU A 104 14.87 34.86 -11.34
N GLU A 105 15.37 36.09 -11.50
CA GLU A 105 14.97 37.22 -10.65
C GLU A 105 13.50 37.62 -10.86
N LEU A 106 12.94 37.41 -12.06
CA LEU A 106 11.51 37.62 -12.32
C LEU A 106 10.66 36.58 -11.57
N LEU A 107 11.05 35.30 -11.63
CA LEU A 107 10.39 34.23 -10.90
C LEU A 107 10.48 34.47 -9.38
N ASP A 108 11.68 34.73 -8.85
CA ASP A 108 11.90 34.84 -7.42
C ASP A 108 11.25 36.11 -6.83
N ARG A 109 11.25 37.24 -7.54
CA ARG A 109 10.47 38.45 -7.18
C ARG A 109 8.97 38.18 -7.14
N THR A 110 8.48 37.33 -8.04
CA THR A 110 7.07 36.95 -8.12
C THR A 110 6.70 36.02 -6.96
N TYR A 111 7.49 34.98 -6.70
CA TYR A 111 7.31 34.07 -5.56
C TYR A 111 7.47 34.76 -4.20
N ALA A 112 8.43 35.66 -4.05
CA ALA A 112 8.63 36.46 -2.84
C ALA A 112 7.38 37.26 -2.46
N THR A 113 6.64 37.77 -3.45
CA THR A 113 5.40 38.52 -3.22
C THR A 113 4.19 37.61 -3.10
N ASN A 114 4.04 36.62 -3.99
CA ASN A 114 2.79 35.89 -4.18
C ASN A 114 2.65 34.63 -3.30
N VAL A 115 3.77 34.08 -2.80
CA VAL A 115 3.80 32.82 -2.03
C VAL A 115 4.49 33.03 -0.69
N LYS A 116 5.76 33.49 -0.71
CA LYS A 116 6.55 33.71 0.52
C LYS A 116 5.91 34.82 1.38
N GLY A 117 5.40 35.89 0.76
CA GLY A 117 4.64 36.95 1.42
C GLY A 117 3.44 36.45 2.25
N PRO A 118 2.43 35.80 1.63
CA PRO A 118 1.30 35.21 2.34
C PRO A 118 1.69 34.22 3.45
N LEU A 119 2.74 33.41 3.24
CA LEU A 119 3.29 32.51 4.28
C LEU A 119 3.82 33.30 5.49
N TRP A 120 4.64 34.33 5.28
CA TRP A 120 5.14 35.17 6.36
C TRP A 120 3.98 35.93 7.04
N CYS A 121 3.04 36.47 6.28
CA CYS A 121 1.86 37.13 6.83
C CYS A 121 1.04 36.20 7.71
N ALA A 122 0.79 34.94 7.31
CA ALA A 122 0.11 33.96 8.14
C ALA A 122 0.92 33.62 9.41
N ARG A 123 2.24 33.38 9.29
CA ARG A 123 3.13 33.07 10.41
C ARG A 123 3.12 34.16 11.49
N TYR A 124 3.24 35.43 11.10
CA TYR A 124 3.25 36.55 12.04
C TYR A 124 1.85 36.99 12.50
N ALA A 125 0.80 36.70 11.72
CA ALA A 125 -0.59 36.94 12.15
C ALA A 125 -1.12 35.89 13.13
N ARG A 126 -0.62 34.65 13.09
CA ARG A 126 -1.11 33.50 13.90
C ARG A 126 -1.43 33.86 15.36
N PRO A 127 -0.54 34.49 16.15
CA PRO A 127 -0.85 34.81 17.56
C PRO A 127 -1.96 35.85 17.73
N LEU A 128 -2.06 36.81 16.80
CA LEU A 128 -3.05 37.88 16.83
C LEU A 128 -4.43 37.40 16.35
N LEU A 129 -4.46 36.45 15.41
CA LEU A 129 -5.66 35.78 14.92
C LEU A 129 -6.21 34.79 15.97
N ALA A 130 -5.35 34.03 16.64
CA ALA A 130 -5.74 33.17 17.77
C ALA A 130 -6.33 33.99 18.95
N ALA A 131 -5.92 35.26 19.12
CA ALA A 131 -6.48 36.17 20.10
C ALA A 131 -7.93 36.64 19.80
N ALA A 132 -8.55 36.23 18.68
CA ALA A 132 -9.94 36.50 18.32
C ALA A 132 -10.95 35.67 19.14
N ARG A 133 -10.96 35.90 20.46
CA ARG A 133 -11.71 35.17 21.51
C ARG A 133 -13.10 34.69 21.06
N GLY A 134 -13.24 33.38 20.86
CA GLY A 134 -14.53 32.71 20.63
C GLY A 134 -15.19 33.02 19.29
N ARG A 135 -14.44 33.52 18.29
CA ARG A 135 -14.94 33.78 16.92
C ARG A 135 -14.06 33.20 15.81
N GLY A 136 -12.80 32.89 16.13
CA GLY A 136 -11.83 32.37 15.17
C GLY A 136 -11.26 33.46 14.26
N GLY A 137 -10.04 33.24 13.77
CA GLY A 137 -9.40 34.09 12.79
C GLY A 137 -9.83 33.73 11.37
N SER A 138 -9.75 34.67 10.43
CA SER A 138 -9.96 34.38 9.00
C SER A 138 -8.84 34.92 8.12
N VAL A 139 -8.25 34.05 7.29
CA VAL A 139 -7.25 34.39 6.27
C VAL A 139 -7.85 34.13 4.89
N VAL A 140 -7.81 35.13 4.00
CA VAL A 140 -8.29 35.03 2.62
C VAL A 140 -7.17 35.39 1.65
N ASN A 141 -6.71 34.40 0.88
CA ASN A 141 -5.68 34.54 -0.14
C ASN A 141 -6.31 34.88 -1.49
N VAL A 142 -5.90 35.97 -2.14
CA VAL A 142 -6.45 36.33 -3.47
C VAL A 142 -5.60 35.68 -4.56
N SER A 143 -6.23 34.79 -5.32
CA SER A 143 -5.65 34.05 -6.44
C SER A 143 -6.15 34.60 -7.79
N SER A 144 -5.83 33.92 -8.89
CA SER A 144 -6.43 34.16 -10.21
C SER A 144 -6.60 32.83 -10.94
N LEU A 145 -7.47 32.80 -11.95
CA LEU A 145 -7.76 31.61 -12.75
C LEU A 145 -6.51 31.05 -13.48
N GLY A 146 -5.43 31.82 -13.57
CA GLY A 146 -4.12 31.34 -14.02
C GLY A 146 -3.45 30.31 -13.09
N ALA A 147 -4.04 30.02 -11.92
CA ALA A 147 -3.68 28.89 -11.06
C ALA A 147 -4.18 27.53 -11.57
N VAL A 148 -5.24 27.52 -12.41
CA VAL A 148 -5.93 26.31 -12.90
C VAL A 148 -6.14 26.27 -14.42
N THR A 149 -5.97 27.40 -15.08
CA THR A 149 -5.84 27.53 -16.55
C THR A 149 -4.47 28.10 -16.86
N THR A 150 -3.99 27.93 -18.10
CA THR A 150 -2.63 28.33 -18.49
C THR A 150 -2.62 29.43 -19.57
N PRO A 151 -2.89 30.70 -19.24
CA PRO A 151 -2.71 31.79 -20.19
C PRO A 151 -1.27 31.89 -20.68
N ALA A 152 -1.09 32.10 -21.98
CA ALA A 152 0.21 32.41 -22.56
C ALA A 152 0.85 33.64 -21.87
N ASN A 153 2.17 33.65 -21.80
CA ASN A 153 2.98 34.72 -21.20
C ASN A 153 2.73 34.99 -19.69
N TYR A 154 1.96 34.15 -18.98
CA TYR A 154 1.59 34.34 -17.57
C TYR A 154 2.35 33.42 -16.58
N LEU A 155 3.29 32.59 -17.07
CA LEU A 155 3.92 31.50 -16.31
C LEU A 155 4.40 31.90 -14.89
N PRO A 156 5.19 32.97 -14.67
CA PRO A 156 5.63 33.34 -13.32
C PRO A 156 4.47 33.61 -12.35
N VAL A 157 3.38 34.19 -12.87
CA VAL A 157 2.22 34.54 -12.05
C VAL A 157 1.31 33.33 -11.85
N GLY A 158 1.00 32.58 -12.91
CA GLY A 158 0.14 31.41 -12.85
C GLY A 158 0.67 30.34 -11.89
N VAL A 159 1.95 29.95 -12.04
CA VAL A 159 2.57 28.94 -11.16
C VAL A 159 2.67 29.44 -9.71
N SER A 160 2.97 30.73 -9.49
CA SER A 160 2.95 31.31 -8.13
C SER A 160 1.53 31.41 -7.52
N LYS A 161 0.47 31.49 -8.33
CA LYS A 161 -0.92 31.43 -7.84
C LYS A 161 -1.39 29.99 -7.59
N ALA A 162 -0.98 29.02 -8.41
CA ALA A 162 -1.15 27.60 -8.10
C ALA A 162 -0.46 27.21 -6.77
N ALA A 163 0.77 27.70 -6.56
CA ALA A 163 1.51 27.55 -5.31
C ALA A 163 0.82 28.25 -4.12
N LEU A 164 0.19 29.42 -4.32
CA LEU A 164 -0.61 30.10 -3.29
C LEU A 164 -1.89 29.30 -2.92
N GLU A 165 -2.56 28.66 -3.88
CA GLU A 165 -3.72 27.81 -3.61
C GLU A 165 -3.32 26.49 -2.93
N ALA A 166 -2.15 25.92 -3.25
CA ALA A 166 -1.58 24.81 -2.48
C ALA A 166 -1.23 25.24 -1.04
N LEU A 167 -0.53 26.37 -0.87
CA LEU A 167 -0.22 26.95 0.43
C LEU A 167 -1.48 27.24 1.27
N THR A 168 -2.57 27.67 0.63
CA THR A 168 -3.88 27.87 1.27
C THR A 168 -4.39 26.59 1.94
N ARG A 169 -4.28 25.43 1.26
CA ARG A 169 -4.71 24.14 1.79
C ARG A 169 -3.87 23.69 2.98
N TYR A 170 -2.54 23.83 2.91
CA TYR A 170 -1.67 23.48 4.03
C TYR A 170 -1.89 24.41 5.24
N LEU A 171 -1.91 25.73 5.05
CA LEU A 171 -2.20 26.68 6.13
C LEU A 171 -3.60 26.48 6.75
N ALA A 172 -4.57 25.98 6.00
CA ALA A 172 -5.90 25.65 6.53
C ALA A 172 -5.93 24.44 7.46
N ALA A 173 -4.98 23.50 7.32
CA ALA A 173 -4.80 22.39 8.23
C ALA A 173 -3.96 22.83 9.46
N GLU A 174 -2.78 23.39 9.20
CA GLU A 174 -1.79 23.80 10.22
C GLU A 174 -2.28 24.86 11.23
N LEU A 175 -3.31 25.63 10.87
CA LEU A 175 -3.88 26.70 11.70
C LEU A 175 -5.30 26.41 12.20
N ALA A 176 -5.85 25.22 11.92
CA ALA A 176 -7.18 24.82 12.37
C ALA A 176 -7.29 24.70 13.91
N GLU A 177 -6.20 24.28 14.56
CA GLU A 177 -6.13 24.15 16.02
C GLU A 177 -6.36 25.49 16.74
N ASP A 178 -5.80 26.58 16.22
CA ASP A 178 -6.01 27.96 16.70
C ASP A 178 -7.38 28.56 16.31
N GLN A 179 -8.26 27.76 15.70
CA GLN A 179 -9.53 28.20 15.12
C GLN A 179 -9.35 29.27 14.03
N ILE A 180 -8.27 29.20 13.24
CA ILE A 180 -8.02 30.11 12.13
C ILE A 180 -8.43 29.43 10.81
N ARG A 181 -9.46 29.97 10.15
CA ARG A 181 -9.89 29.52 8.82
C ARG A 181 -9.00 30.13 7.75
N VAL A 182 -8.57 29.35 6.75
CA VAL A 182 -7.75 29.83 5.63
C VAL A 182 -8.37 29.41 4.31
N ASN A 183 -8.71 30.36 3.45
CA ASN A 183 -9.35 30.11 2.15
C ASN A 183 -8.71 30.95 1.04
N ALA A 184 -9.01 30.61 -0.21
CA ALA A 184 -8.63 31.39 -1.37
C ALA A 184 -9.86 31.90 -2.14
N ALA A 185 -9.75 33.10 -2.69
CA ALA A 185 -10.71 33.67 -3.64
C ALA A 185 -10.00 33.83 -4.99
N SER A 186 -10.43 33.09 -6.02
CA SER A 186 -9.83 33.09 -7.35
C SER A 186 -10.81 33.68 -8.37
N CYS A 187 -10.32 34.33 -9.42
CA CYS A 187 -11.17 35.02 -10.41
C CYS A 187 -10.74 34.80 -11.86
N GLY A 188 -11.71 34.87 -12.76
CA GLY A 188 -11.45 35.05 -14.20
C GLY A 188 -10.86 36.43 -14.53
N LEU A 189 -10.81 36.80 -15.80
CA LEU A 189 -10.31 38.11 -16.21
C LEU A 189 -11.22 39.23 -15.66
N ILE A 190 -10.62 40.13 -14.88
CA ILE A 190 -11.28 41.34 -14.36
C ILE A 190 -10.89 42.54 -15.23
N ASP A 191 -11.87 43.36 -15.58
CA ASP A 191 -11.64 44.66 -16.21
C ASP A 191 -11.03 45.65 -15.20
N ASN A 192 -9.70 45.76 -15.24
CA ASN A 192 -8.92 46.68 -14.42
C ASN A 192 -7.54 46.97 -15.09
N PRO A 193 -6.75 47.93 -14.56
CA PRO A 193 -5.43 48.27 -15.12
C PRO A 193 -4.38 47.14 -15.12
N VAL A 194 -4.60 46.03 -14.41
CA VAL A 194 -3.73 44.84 -14.44
C VAL A 194 -4.17 43.88 -15.56
N GLY A 195 -5.48 43.74 -15.81
CA GLY A 195 -6.01 43.08 -17.00
C GLY A 195 -5.53 43.77 -18.28
N GLN A 196 -5.47 45.10 -18.29
CA GLN A 196 -4.97 45.90 -19.41
C GLN A 196 -3.46 45.70 -19.71
N MET A 197 -2.73 44.91 -18.90
CA MET A 197 -1.35 44.49 -19.18
C MET A 197 -1.23 43.21 -20.03
N PHE A 198 -2.33 42.51 -20.32
CA PHE A 198 -2.31 41.36 -21.24
C PHE A 198 -1.97 41.82 -22.67
N PRO A 199 -1.08 41.09 -23.39
CA PRO A 199 -0.92 41.25 -24.85
C PRO A 199 -2.26 41.04 -25.57
N ASP A 200 -2.61 41.95 -26.48
CA ASP A 200 -3.95 42.05 -27.09
C ASP A 200 -5.10 41.93 -26.07
N PHE A 201 -5.11 42.80 -25.04
CA PHE A 201 -6.22 42.87 -24.08
C PHE A 201 -7.59 43.04 -24.75
N ALA A 202 -7.68 43.63 -25.95
CA ALA A 202 -8.93 43.76 -26.69
C ALA A 202 -9.45 42.39 -27.19
N GLY A 203 -8.63 41.63 -27.90
CA GLY A 203 -8.97 40.27 -28.34
C GLY A 203 -9.13 39.29 -27.19
N VAL A 204 -8.25 39.34 -26.18
CA VAL A 204 -8.35 38.52 -24.96
C VAL A 204 -9.65 38.82 -24.20
N SER A 205 -10.06 40.09 -24.09
CA SER A 205 -11.35 40.47 -23.48
C SER A 205 -12.53 39.97 -24.29
N ALA A 206 -12.54 40.17 -25.62
CA ALA A 206 -13.62 39.72 -26.49
C ALA A 206 -13.80 38.19 -26.44
N ASN A 207 -12.69 37.44 -26.53
CA ASN A 207 -12.68 35.98 -26.41
C ASN A 207 -13.17 35.52 -25.04
N THR A 208 -12.75 36.19 -23.96
CA THR A 208 -13.21 35.87 -22.60
C THR A 208 -14.71 36.13 -22.45
N VAL A 209 -15.21 37.26 -22.96
CA VAL A 209 -16.64 37.60 -22.97
C VAL A 209 -17.48 36.59 -23.77
N ALA A 210 -16.96 36.11 -24.91
CA ALA A 210 -17.64 35.10 -25.72
C ALA A 210 -17.66 33.69 -25.08
N ALA A 211 -16.56 33.30 -24.42
CA ALA A 211 -16.44 32.01 -23.75
C ALA A 211 -17.21 31.94 -22.42
N THR A 212 -17.30 33.06 -21.69
CA THR A 212 -17.94 33.13 -20.38
C THR A 212 -19.48 33.08 -20.51
N PRO A 213 -20.18 32.12 -19.88
CA PRO A 213 -21.65 32.00 -19.95
C PRO A 213 -22.45 33.23 -19.49
N LEU A 214 -21.90 34.05 -18.59
CA LEU A 214 -22.49 35.34 -18.19
C LEU A 214 -22.21 36.52 -19.15
N SER A 215 -21.49 36.28 -20.26
CA SER A 215 -21.24 37.23 -21.34
C SER A 215 -20.70 38.60 -20.91
N ARG A 216 -19.81 38.61 -19.90
CA ARG A 216 -19.09 39.80 -19.43
C ARG A 216 -17.77 39.42 -18.77
N LEU A 217 -16.85 40.39 -18.65
CA LEU A 217 -15.70 40.28 -17.75
C LEU A 217 -16.15 40.38 -16.28
N GLY A 218 -15.28 39.90 -15.39
CA GLY A 218 -15.37 40.19 -13.96
C GLY A 218 -15.10 41.67 -13.66
N ARG A 219 -15.64 42.16 -12.55
CA ARG A 219 -15.35 43.47 -11.98
C ARG A 219 -14.64 43.32 -10.64
N PRO A 220 -13.89 44.32 -10.15
CA PRO A 220 -13.26 44.25 -8.84
C PRO A 220 -14.24 43.95 -7.70
N GLU A 221 -15.49 44.40 -7.82
CA GLU A 221 -16.59 44.13 -6.89
C GLU A 221 -16.99 42.64 -6.84
N ASP A 222 -16.98 41.92 -7.97
CA ASP A 222 -17.41 40.51 -8.01
C ASP A 222 -16.49 39.63 -7.13
N LEU A 223 -15.18 39.85 -7.22
CA LEU A 223 -14.21 39.15 -6.39
C LEU A 223 -14.17 39.69 -4.96
N ALA A 224 -14.37 41.01 -4.76
CA ALA A 224 -14.41 41.59 -3.42
C ALA A 224 -15.54 41.00 -2.56
N GLU A 225 -16.73 40.77 -3.13
CA GLU A 225 -17.84 40.13 -2.39
C GLU A 225 -17.55 38.66 -2.03
N VAL A 226 -16.80 37.91 -2.85
CA VAL A 226 -16.32 36.56 -2.50
C VAL A 226 -15.28 36.62 -1.39
N VAL A 227 -14.34 37.57 -1.44
CA VAL A 227 -13.36 37.81 -0.36
C VAL A 227 -14.07 38.16 0.96
N LEU A 228 -15.09 39.02 0.92
CA LEU A 228 -15.88 39.37 2.10
C LEU A 228 -16.68 38.15 2.63
N PHE A 229 -17.30 37.35 1.77
CA PHE A 229 -17.98 36.12 2.19
C PHE A 229 -17.02 35.16 2.91
N LEU A 230 -15.82 34.94 2.37
CA LEU A 230 -14.79 34.10 2.99
C LEU A 230 -14.22 34.68 4.29
N ALA A 231 -14.26 36.02 4.46
CA ALA A 231 -13.84 36.71 5.68
C ALA A 231 -14.92 36.78 6.79
N SER A 232 -16.17 36.45 6.49
CA SER A 232 -17.31 36.56 7.43
C SER A 232 -17.73 35.20 8.02
N GLU A 233 -18.58 35.21 9.06
CA GLU A 233 -19.11 33.98 9.69
C GLU A 233 -19.97 33.13 8.74
N ARG A 234 -20.44 33.72 7.64
CA ARG A 234 -21.26 33.01 6.65
C ARG A 234 -20.50 31.90 5.94
N SER A 235 -19.17 31.91 6.00
CA SER A 235 -18.26 30.87 5.54
C SER A 235 -17.63 30.07 6.70
N GLY A 236 -18.22 30.10 7.90
CA GLY A 236 -17.66 29.48 9.11
C GLY A 236 -17.32 27.99 9.01
N TRP A 237 -17.98 27.25 8.10
CA TRP A 237 -17.68 25.84 7.80
C TRP A 237 -16.88 25.63 6.50
N VAL A 238 -16.22 26.69 6.02
CA VAL A 238 -15.36 26.67 4.82
C VAL A 238 -13.93 26.97 5.25
N THR A 239 -13.03 26.01 5.05
CA THR A 239 -11.58 26.17 5.21
C THR A 239 -10.86 25.30 4.16
N GLY A 240 -9.67 25.72 3.74
CA GLY A 240 -8.85 25.08 2.71
C GLY A 240 -9.38 25.24 1.27
N GLN A 241 -10.47 25.96 1.05
CA GLN A 241 -11.15 26.00 -0.26
C GLN A 241 -10.72 27.19 -1.11
N THR A 242 -10.56 26.96 -2.42
CA THR A 242 -10.59 28.04 -3.42
C THR A 242 -12.03 28.23 -3.89
N VAL A 243 -12.61 29.42 -3.66
CA VAL A 243 -13.89 29.81 -4.29
C VAL A 243 -13.60 30.59 -5.56
N LEU A 244 -14.20 30.16 -6.67
CA LEU A 244 -13.96 30.72 -8.00
C LEU A 244 -15.06 31.73 -8.42
N ALA A 245 -14.63 32.87 -8.97
CA ALA A 245 -15.46 33.93 -9.52
C ALA A 245 -15.04 34.27 -10.96
N ASP A 246 -15.48 33.44 -11.92
CA ASP A 246 -15.09 33.52 -13.34
C ASP A 246 -16.27 33.69 -14.31
N GLY A 247 -17.50 33.77 -13.80
CA GLY A 247 -18.72 33.83 -14.61
C GLY A 247 -19.07 32.53 -15.37
N GLY A 248 -18.46 31.40 -15.00
CA GLY A 248 -18.63 30.10 -15.65
C GLY A 248 -17.67 29.82 -16.80
N LEU A 249 -16.58 30.60 -16.95
CA LEU A 249 -15.56 30.40 -17.99
C LEU A 249 -14.95 28.97 -17.95
N THR A 250 -14.75 28.44 -16.75
CA THR A 250 -14.29 27.06 -16.47
C THR A 250 -15.29 25.96 -16.85
N LEU A 251 -16.53 26.29 -17.21
CA LEU A 251 -17.48 25.31 -17.74
C LEU A 251 -17.17 24.90 -19.19
N LEU A 252 -16.11 25.47 -19.81
CA LEU A 252 -15.61 25.16 -21.16
C LEU A 252 -16.70 25.19 -22.24
N ARG A 253 -17.74 25.99 -22.04
CA ARG A 253 -18.97 25.99 -22.85
C ARG A 253 -18.69 26.19 -24.34
N SER A 254 -17.76 27.08 -24.70
CA SER A 254 -17.37 27.35 -26.08
C SER A 254 -16.51 26.25 -26.74
N ALA A 255 -15.96 25.33 -25.95
CA ALA A 255 -15.23 24.15 -26.44
C ALA A 255 -16.13 22.90 -26.52
N MET A 256 -17.11 22.77 -25.63
CA MET A 256 -18.02 21.61 -25.59
C MET A 256 -19.36 21.82 -26.33
N SER A 257 -19.72 23.05 -26.69
CA SER A 257 -20.95 23.37 -27.42
C SER A 257 -20.74 24.50 -28.42
N PRO A 258 -21.22 24.38 -29.67
CA PRO A 258 -21.15 25.48 -30.64
C PRO A 258 -21.93 26.72 -30.15
N PRO A 259 -21.51 27.94 -30.51
CA PRO A 259 -22.25 29.17 -30.22
C PRO A 259 -23.69 29.11 -30.74
N ARG A 260 -24.63 29.77 -30.06
CA ARG A 260 -26.06 29.80 -30.47
C ARG A 260 -26.25 30.32 -31.90
N GLU A 261 -25.39 31.23 -32.34
CA GLU A 261 -25.37 31.77 -33.71
C GLU A 261 -25.00 30.71 -34.76
N VAL A 262 -24.10 29.78 -34.42
CA VAL A 262 -23.73 28.64 -35.29
C VAL A 262 -24.85 27.61 -35.33
N VAL A 263 -25.49 27.33 -34.19
CA VAL A 263 -26.67 26.44 -34.14
C VAL A 263 -27.83 27.00 -34.95
N ALA A 264 -28.13 28.30 -34.82
CA ALA A 264 -29.18 28.96 -35.60
C ALA A 264 -28.87 29.05 -37.11
N ALA A 265 -27.59 28.95 -37.51
CA ALA A 265 -27.20 28.83 -38.91
C ALA A 265 -27.31 27.38 -39.44
N LEU A 266 -27.13 26.37 -38.57
CA LEU A 266 -27.28 24.95 -38.89
C LEU A 266 -28.75 24.55 -39.14
N ASP A 267 -29.70 25.12 -38.39
CA ASP A 267 -31.15 24.85 -38.53
C ASP A 267 -31.76 25.29 -39.88
N GLY A 268 -30.98 25.87 -40.81
CA GLY A 268 -31.46 26.44 -42.07
C GLY A 268 -30.70 26.07 -43.34
N ALA A 269 -29.71 25.15 -43.31
CA ALA A 269 -28.85 24.85 -44.45
C ALA A 269 -28.52 23.36 -44.62
N GLU A 270 -28.39 22.91 -45.88
CA GLU A 270 -28.00 21.53 -46.24
C GLU A 270 -26.58 21.17 -45.72
N PRO A 271 -26.33 19.92 -45.27
CA PRO A 271 -25.18 19.61 -44.39
C PRO A 271 -23.78 19.80 -45.00
N GLN A 272 -23.65 20.01 -46.31
CA GLN A 272 -22.36 20.16 -46.99
C GLN A 272 -21.86 21.62 -47.08
N ALA A 273 -22.66 22.62 -46.66
CA ALA A 273 -22.29 24.03 -46.79
C ALA A 273 -21.43 24.58 -45.63
N VAL A 274 -21.44 23.95 -44.45
CA VAL A 274 -20.99 24.60 -43.20
C VAL A 274 -19.48 24.47 -42.93
N LEU A 275 -18.78 23.54 -43.60
CA LEU A 275 -17.32 23.36 -43.50
C LEU A 275 -16.47 24.46 -44.18
N ALA A 276 -17.10 25.52 -44.70
CA ALA A 276 -16.43 26.64 -45.37
C ALA A 276 -16.34 27.92 -44.49
N ALA A 277 -16.66 27.84 -43.20
CA ALA A 277 -16.87 29.01 -42.33
C ALA A 277 -15.78 29.28 -41.26
N ASP A 278 -14.56 28.71 -41.35
CA ASP A 278 -13.39 29.22 -40.61
C ASP A 278 -12.60 30.21 -41.49
N THR A 279 -13.10 31.45 -41.56
CA THR A 279 -12.37 32.57 -42.15
C THR A 279 -11.98 33.59 -41.08
N ARG A 280 -10.81 33.41 -40.48
CA ARG A 280 -10.09 34.51 -39.81
C ARG A 280 -9.88 35.64 -40.84
N PRO A 281 -10.22 36.90 -40.54
CA PRO A 281 -10.11 37.96 -41.53
C PRO A 281 -8.65 38.41 -41.75
N GLY A 282 -8.05 37.92 -42.84
CA GLY A 282 -7.07 38.70 -43.62
C GLY A 282 -5.59 38.34 -43.52
N VAL A 283 -5.16 37.35 -44.33
CA VAL A 283 -3.88 37.41 -45.07
C VAL A 283 -4.16 36.94 -46.50
N PRO A 284 -3.75 37.66 -47.56
CA PRO A 284 -3.95 37.20 -48.94
C PRO A 284 -3.13 35.94 -49.27
N ALA A 285 -3.71 35.03 -50.04
CA ALA A 285 -3.03 33.81 -50.47
C ALA A 285 -2.25 34.02 -51.76
N ASP A 286 -0.92 33.90 -51.66
CA ASP A 286 0.00 33.68 -52.79
C ASP A 286 1.19 32.84 -52.30
N LEU A 287 1.87 32.15 -53.23
CA LEU A 287 3.06 31.29 -52.98
C LEU A 287 2.84 30.00 -52.14
N MET A 288 2.20 29.00 -52.76
CA MET A 288 2.51 27.58 -52.51
C MET A 288 3.04 26.95 -53.80
N ALA A 289 4.36 27.05 -54.04
CA ALA A 289 5.02 26.45 -55.20
C ALA A 289 6.54 26.26 -55.01
N VAL A 290 7.11 25.36 -55.83
CA VAL A 290 8.55 25.17 -56.12
C VAL A 290 9.41 24.41 -55.07
N THR A 291 9.57 23.13 -55.40
CA THR A 291 10.72 22.22 -55.16
C THR A 291 12.11 22.82 -54.90
N ARG A 292 12.91 22.15 -54.03
CA ARG A 292 14.39 22.18 -54.06
C ARG A 292 14.94 21.69 -55.44
N PRO A 293 16.20 21.95 -55.86
CA PRO A 293 17.35 22.50 -55.09
C PRO A 293 18.19 23.60 -55.79
N GLY A 294 19.18 24.18 -55.09
CA GLY A 294 20.47 24.57 -55.71
C GLY A 294 21.10 25.94 -55.37
N ALA A 295 22.44 25.95 -55.37
CA ALA A 295 23.38 27.06 -55.66
C ALA A 295 23.44 28.35 -54.79
N VAL A 296 24.43 28.39 -53.89
CA VAL A 296 25.53 29.40 -53.78
C VAL A 296 25.29 30.87 -54.20
N ALA A 297 25.43 31.81 -53.25
CA ALA A 297 26.04 33.15 -53.46
C ALA A 297 26.51 33.79 -52.12
N GLN A 298 27.37 34.82 -52.19
CA GLN A 298 27.98 35.52 -51.04
C GLN A 298 27.28 36.87 -50.70
N PRO A 299 27.45 37.42 -49.47
CA PRO A 299 26.93 38.74 -49.08
C PRO A 299 27.93 39.91 -49.25
N PRO A 300 27.45 41.14 -49.48
CA PRO A 300 28.06 42.40 -49.01
C PRO A 300 27.44 42.81 -47.64
N ALA A 301 28.16 43.29 -46.62
CA ALA A 301 29.02 44.49 -46.52
C ALA A 301 28.23 45.82 -46.69
N GLY A 302 28.29 46.79 -45.75
CA GLY A 302 28.98 46.86 -44.45
C GLY A 302 28.90 48.27 -43.81
N ASN A 303 29.75 48.54 -42.79
CA ASN A 303 29.89 49.77 -41.98
C ASN A 303 28.75 50.10 -40.98
N ALA A 304 28.98 50.74 -39.82
CA ALA A 304 30.16 50.99 -38.95
C ALA A 304 29.63 51.66 -37.64
N ALA A 305 30.29 51.81 -36.47
CA ALA A 305 31.65 51.54 -35.96
C ALA A 305 31.52 51.11 -34.44
N LYS A 306 32.35 51.39 -33.41
CA LYS A 306 33.61 52.16 -33.21
C LYS A 306 34.30 51.76 -31.87
N ALA A 307 35.57 52.17 -31.71
CA ALA A 307 36.32 52.41 -30.45
C ALA A 307 36.75 51.23 -29.52
N ARG A 308 38.05 51.27 -29.18
CA ARG A 308 38.83 50.62 -28.08
C ARG A 308 39.48 51.77 -27.25
N PRO A 309 40.19 51.63 -26.09
CA PRO A 309 41.05 50.52 -25.56
C PRO A 309 40.78 50.19 -24.06
N GLY A 310 41.57 49.47 -23.24
CA GLY A 310 42.89 48.75 -23.29
C GLY A 310 43.10 47.99 -21.94
N VAL A 311 43.80 46.85 -21.82
CA VAL A 311 45.28 46.69 -21.67
C VAL A 311 45.82 47.40 -20.40
N MET A 312 46.48 46.77 -19.38
CA MET A 312 47.34 45.57 -19.30
C MET A 312 47.53 45.03 -17.82
N THR A 313 48.09 43.81 -17.65
CA THR A 313 48.92 43.21 -16.52
C THR A 313 48.97 43.80 -15.09
N GLY A 314 49.19 43.04 -13.99
CA GLY A 314 49.50 41.60 -13.78
C GLY A 314 50.30 41.30 -12.46
N ALA A 315 50.73 40.04 -12.24
CA ALA A 315 51.66 39.51 -11.20
C ALA A 315 51.15 39.18 -9.76
N ARG A 316 51.87 38.27 -9.06
CA ARG A 316 51.72 37.74 -7.67
C ARG A 316 52.97 38.17 -6.82
N PRO A 317 53.04 38.10 -5.46
CA PRO A 317 53.14 36.84 -4.66
C PRO A 317 52.50 36.90 -3.22
N GLY A 318 52.83 35.95 -2.33
CA GLY A 318 52.41 35.88 -0.90
C GLY A 318 53.16 36.85 0.05
N VAL A 319 53.11 36.75 1.40
CA VAL A 319 53.27 35.54 2.26
C VAL A 319 52.78 35.79 3.73
N ALA A 320 52.14 34.78 4.34
CA ALA A 320 52.02 34.39 5.78
C ALA A 320 51.54 35.34 6.92
N ALA A 321 51.04 34.66 7.98
CA ALA A 321 51.15 34.94 9.44
C ALA A 321 49.95 35.51 10.24
N GLU A 322 49.34 34.60 11.02
CA GLU A 322 48.88 34.70 12.43
C GLU A 322 47.67 35.55 12.91
N ALA A 323 46.96 34.93 13.88
CA ALA A 323 46.25 35.50 15.04
C ALA A 323 44.74 35.91 14.97
N ARG A 324 43.90 34.90 15.31
CA ARG A 324 42.89 34.90 16.40
C ARG A 324 41.45 35.45 16.23
N ASP A 325 40.56 34.62 16.77
CA ASP A 325 39.30 34.84 17.52
C ASP A 325 38.01 35.35 16.80
N ASP A 326 37.06 34.39 16.73
CA ASP A 326 35.59 34.50 16.88
C ASP A 326 34.64 35.02 15.76
N ALA A 327 33.37 34.59 15.93
CA ALA A 327 32.13 34.96 15.23
C ALA A 327 31.83 34.37 13.83
N VAL A 328 31.32 33.13 13.84
CA VAL A 328 30.12 32.62 13.12
C VAL A 328 29.66 33.39 11.87
N ALA A 329 29.68 32.73 10.70
CA ALA A 329 28.94 33.12 9.50
C ALA A 329 28.50 31.90 8.66
N GLU A 330 27.35 32.02 7.99
CA GLU A 330 26.77 30.98 7.12
C GLU A 330 27.50 30.89 5.76
N PRO A 331 27.73 29.69 5.19
CA PRO A 331 28.18 29.56 3.81
C PRO A 331 27.00 29.69 2.83
N ARG A 332 27.08 30.65 1.91
CA ARG A 332 26.20 30.69 0.73
C ARG A 332 26.68 29.71 -0.33
N ILE A 333 25.74 29.11 -1.05
CA ILE A 333 26.01 28.51 -2.36
C ILE A 333 26.18 29.65 -3.37
N GLU A 334 27.36 29.76 -3.99
CA GLU A 334 27.53 30.49 -5.25
C GLU A 334 27.46 29.49 -6.41
N SER A 335 26.50 29.68 -7.31
CA SER A 335 26.49 28.98 -8.60
C SER A 335 27.42 29.69 -9.57
N ARG A 336 28.23 28.93 -10.32
CA ARG A 336 28.78 29.43 -11.58
C ARG A 336 29.18 28.32 -12.54
N ALA A 337 28.45 28.22 -13.64
CA ALA A 337 28.98 27.63 -14.87
C ALA A 337 29.93 28.64 -15.53
N ASP A 338 30.98 28.15 -16.21
CA ASP A 338 31.33 28.65 -17.55
C ASP A 338 32.48 27.87 -18.21
N LEU A 339 32.34 27.66 -19.53
CA LEU A 339 33.39 27.43 -20.55
C LEU A 339 34.20 26.09 -20.56
N VAL A 340 34.53 25.47 -21.72
CA VAL A 340 33.83 25.45 -23.03
C VAL A 340 34.32 24.29 -23.94
N ALA A 341 33.46 23.91 -24.89
CA ALA A 341 33.54 22.93 -25.98
C ALA A 341 34.88 22.59 -26.69
N GLN A 342 34.99 21.29 -27.08
CA GLN A 342 35.45 20.71 -28.38
C GLN A 342 35.64 19.18 -28.23
N THR A 343 35.29 18.27 -29.15
CA THR A 343 34.76 18.36 -30.54
C THR A 343 33.82 17.15 -30.82
N LEU A 344 32.90 17.27 -31.79
CA LEU A 344 32.06 16.16 -32.30
C LEU A 344 32.70 15.41 -33.47
N THR A 345 32.59 14.08 -33.49
CA THR A 345 32.68 13.23 -34.70
C THR A 345 31.78 11.98 -34.56
N GLU A 346 30.84 11.80 -35.47
CA GLU A 346 29.98 10.60 -35.57
C GLU A 346 30.61 9.52 -36.48
N PRO A 347 30.27 8.23 -36.28
CA PRO A 347 30.30 7.20 -37.31
C PRO A 347 28.87 6.78 -37.78
N PRO A 348 28.70 6.28 -39.01
CA PRO A 348 27.39 6.09 -39.66
C PRO A 348 26.72 4.71 -39.40
N PRO A 349 25.42 4.55 -39.75
CA PRO A 349 24.66 3.32 -39.48
C PRO A 349 24.60 2.31 -40.65
N GLY A 350 24.39 1.03 -40.31
CA GLY A 350 23.76 0.02 -41.18
C GLY A 350 24.63 -1.19 -41.59
N GLU A 351 24.22 -2.41 -41.20
CA GLU A 351 23.50 -3.35 -42.09
C GLU A 351 23.01 -4.61 -41.32
N VAL A 352 22.26 -5.49 -41.98
CA VAL A 352 21.51 -6.62 -41.36
C VAL A 352 22.01 -7.97 -41.86
N ALA A 353 22.23 -8.93 -40.94
CA ALA A 353 22.42 -10.35 -41.30
C ALA A 353 21.99 -11.34 -40.18
N GLN A 354 21.33 -12.42 -40.61
CA GLN A 354 21.07 -13.68 -39.88
C GLN A 354 21.40 -14.85 -40.87
N PRO A 355 21.28 -16.14 -40.51
CA PRO A 355 21.93 -16.86 -39.39
C PRO A 355 22.61 -18.19 -39.85
N ARG A 356 23.45 -18.80 -38.98
CA ARG A 356 23.85 -20.24 -38.88
C ARG A 356 25.03 -20.34 -37.87
N ALA A 357 25.15 -21.26 -36.91
CA ALA A 357 24.99 -22.72 -36.84
C ALA A 357 26.22 -23.51 -37.35
N ASP A 358 27.06 -24.06 -36.45
CA ASP A 358 27.25 -25.52 -36.25
C ASP A 358 28.44 -25.96 -35.33
N PHE A 359 28.18 -27.01 -34.53
CA PHE A 359 29.02 -28.14 -34.05
C PHE A 359 30.42 -28.02 -33.36
N VAL A 360 30.43 -28.33 -32.04
CA VAL A 360 31.07 -29.52 -31.36
C VAL A 360 32.61 -29.74 -31.29
N ALA A 361 33.08 -30.02 -30.05
CA ALA A 361 34.33 -30.70 -29.60
C ALA A 361 35.71 -30.00 -29.80
N GLY A 362 36.76 -30.25 -29.00
CA GLY A 362 36.85 -31.04 -27.75
C GLY A 362 38.29 -31.29 -27.22
N THR A 363 38.42 -31.76 -25.97
CA THR A 363 39.60 -32.41 -25.31
C THR A 363 40.98 -31.72 -25.16
N ARG A 364 41.30 -31.36 -23.90
CA ARG A 364 42.48 -31.74 -23.04
C ARG A 364 43.96 -31.46 -23.46
N LEU A 365 44.80 -31.41 -22.40
CA LEU A 365 46.30 -31.36 -22.31
C LEU A 365 46.91 -29.94 -22.41
N GLY A 366 47.89 -29.52 -21.57
CA GLY A 366 48.52 -30.21 -20.42
C GLY A 366 49.50 -29.34 -19.59
N HIS A 367 50.06 -29.96 -18.54
CA HIS A 367 51.06 -29.53 -17.51
C HIS A 367 52.38 -28.91 -18.05
N GLU A 368 53.35 -28.31 -17.32
CA GLU A 368 53.72 -28.03 -15.89
C GLU A 368 54.71 -26.81 -15.89
N ALA A 369 54.93 -25.90 -14.91
CA ALA A 369 55.13 -25.87 -13.44
C ALA A 369 56.63 -25.85 -12.96
N GLN A 370 56.96 -24.94 -12.03
CA GLN A 370 58.18 -24.89 -11.16
C GLN A 370 57.91 -23.87 -10.01
N THR A 371 57.62 -24.23 -8.75
CA THR A 371 58.47 -24.74 -7.62
C THR A 371 59.33 -23.71 -6.87
N PRO A 372 59.10 -23.52 -5.55
CA PRO A 372 60.12 -23.16 -4.57
C PRO A 372 60.48 -24.34 -3.62
N SER A 373 61.63 -24.28 -2.95
CA SER A 373 62.15 -25.30 -2.01
C SER A 373 62.40 -24.71 -0.61
N GLY A 374 62.33 -25.47 0.51
CA GLY A 374 62.06 -26.90 0.67
C GLY A 374 62.48 -27.42 2.06
N ALA A 375 62.94 -28.68 2.12
CA ALA A 375 63.43 -29.44 3.29
C ALA A 375 62.38 -30.06 4.23
N SER A 376 62.73 -31.25 4.76
CA SER A 376 61.91 -32.18 5.58
C SER A 376 62.77 -32.64 6.80
N PRO A 377 62.59 -33.78 7.55
CA PRO A 377 61.80 -35.01 7.30
C PRO A 377 60.99 -35.60 8.48
N GLY A 378 60.10 -36.56 8.16
CA GLY A 378 59.45 -37.47 9.11
C GLY A 378 58.63 -38.55 8.36
N ALA A 379 58.93 -39.84 8.57
CA ALA A 379 58.28 -40.97 7.88
C ALA A 379 56.98 -41.43 8.58
N GLY A 380 56.06 -42.16 7.95
CA GLY A 380 55.97 -42.62 6.55
C GLY A 380 54.95 -43.78 6.35
N ALA A 381 54.81 -44.26 5.10
CA ALA A 381 54.13 -45.49 4.66
C ALA A 381 52.58 -45.64 4.78
N GLN A 382 51.92 -45.45 3.63
CA GLN A 382 50.70 -46.12 3.12
C GLN A 382 50.77 -47.69 3.14
N PRO A 383 49.75 -48.48 2.68
CA PRO A 383 48.27 -48.39 2.68
C PRO A 383 47.67 -49.73 3.26
N PRO A 384 46.75 -50.55 2.65
CA PRO A 384 45.54 -50.34 1.82
C PRO A 384 44.24 -51.14 2.23
N ALA A 385 43.10 -50.75 1.61
CA ALA A 385 42.02 -51.58 1.02
C ALA A 385 41.21 -52.68 1.80
N SER A 386 39.87 -52.55 1.68
CA SER A 386 38.88 -53.59 1.30
C SER A 386 38.41 -54.74 2.25
N ALA A 387 37.18 -55.22 1.94
CA ALA A 387 36.51 -56.49 2.32
C ALA A 387 35.54 -56.54 3.53
N ARG A 388 34.52 -57.42 3.41
CA ARG A 388 33.57 -57.89 4.47
C ARG A 388 34.12 -59.15 5.16
N PRO A 389 33.67 -59.52 6.38
CA PRO A 389 32.53 -60.46 6.60
C PRO A 389 31.47 -59.87 7.58
N ASP A 390 30.21 -60.30 7.71
CA ASP A 390 29.51 -61.62 7.86
C ASP A 390 29.34 -62.15 9.31
N ALA A 391 28.13 -61.92 9.86
CA ALA A 391 27.15 -62.85 10.47
C ALA A 391 27.45 -63.89 11.59
N ALA A 392 26.35 -64.28 12.29
CA ALA A 392 26.12 -65.45 13.18
C ALA A 392 26.81 -65.44 14.59
N ALA A 393 26.29 -66.05 15.68
CA ALA A 393 25.03 -66.78 16.00
C ALA A 393 24.59 -66.39 17.47
N ASP A 394 23.74 -67.04 18.30
CA ASP A 394 22.97 -68.32 18.39
C ASP A 394 21.69 -68.07 19.26
N LEU A 395 20.56 -68.81 19.19
CA LEU A 395 20.16 -70.07 19.88
C LEU A 395 20.39 -70.11 21.43
N VAL A 396 19.48 -70.56 22.31
CA VAL A 396 18.54 -71.72 22.37
C VAL A 396 17.28 -71.28 23.18
N ALA A 397 15.98 -71.49 22.85
CA ALA A 397 15.13 -72.59 22.35
C ALA A 397 14.38 -73.40 23.46
N GLY A 398 13.06 -73.65 23.28
CA GLY A 398 12.19 -74.14 24.37
C GLY A 398 10.73 -74.52 24.03
N THR A 399 10.52 -75.35 23.00
CA THR A 399 9.44 -76.36 22.85
C THR A 399 7.98 -76.13 23.33
N GLY A 400 7.00 -76.27 22.42
CA GLY A 400 5.59 -76.56 22.75
C GLY A 400 4.72 -76.84 21.52
N GLN A 401 4.04 -77.99 21.47
CA GLN A 401 3.15 -78.42 20.36
C GLN A 401 1.69 -78.54 20.85
N GLY A 402 0.71 -78.33 19.96
CA GLY A 402 -0.70 -78.64 20.20
C GLY A 402 -1.60 -78.23 19.02
N ALA A 403 -2.59 -79.05 18.64
CA ALA A 403 -3.46 -78.80 17.49
C ALA A 403 -4.84 -79.50 17.58
N ALA A 404 -5.75 -79.01 16.73
CA ALA A 404 -6.97 -79.67 16.19
C ALA A 404 -8.34 -79.56 16.92
N ALA A 405 -9.38 -79.55 16.06
CA ALA A 405 -10.78 -80.01 16.22
C ALA A 405 -11.92 -79.04 16.65
N ASP A 406 -12.76 -78.72 15.66
CA ASP A 406 -14.24 -78.72 15.58
C ASP A 406 -15.17 -77.93 16.55
N SER A 407 -15.85 -76.92 15.95
CA SER A 407 -17.32 -76.69 15.83
C SER A 407 -18.32 -77.01 16.98
N PRO A 408 -19.49 -76.30 17.10
CA PRO A 408 -20.25 -75.64 16.01
C PRO A 408 -20.91 -74.25 16.30
N VAL A 409 -21.50 -73.67 15.24
CA VAL A 409 -22.69 -72.77 15.12
C VAL A 409 -23.19 -71.98 16.36
N GLY A 410 -23.45 -70.65 16.31
CA GLY A 410 -23.33 -69.69 15.20
C GLY A 410 -24.07 -68.33 15.42
N THR A 411 -23.92 -67.41 14.46
CA THR A 411 -24.63 -66.11 14.27
C THR A 411 -24.67 -65.06 15.40
N ARG A 412 -23.83 -64.03 15.28
CA ARG A 412 -24.20 -62.66 14.80
C ARG A 412 -22.91 -61.88 14.47
N ARG A 413 -22.96 -60.94 13.51
CA ARG A 413 -21.82 -60.09 13.14
C ARG A 413 -21.82 -58.78 13.95
N GLY A 414 -20.68 -58.45 14.54
CA GLY A 414 -20.21 -57.09 14.74
C GLY A 414 -18.80 -57.02 14.16
N ALA A 415 -18.47 -55.96 13.44
CA ALA A 415 -17.13 -55.76 12.87
C ALA A 415 -16.44 -54.61 13.61
N ALA A 416 -15.18 -54.80 14.01
CA ALA A 416 -14.33 -53.70 14.44
C ALA A 416 -13.88 -52.90 13.21
N ALA A 417 -13.70 -51.59 13.36
CA ALA A 417 -13.17 -50.74 12.29
C ALA A 417 -11.66 -50.97 12.15
N GLU A 418 -11.21 -51.25 10.92
CA GLU A 418 -9.78 -51.30 10.59
C GLU A 418 -9.24 -49.88 10.36
N THR A 419 -7.98 -49.65 10.73
CA THR A 419 -7.28 -48.40 10.45
C THR A 419 -6.94 -48.32 8.96
N PRO A 420 -7.20 -47.21 8.24
CA PRO A 420 -6.82 -47.09 6.83
C PRO A 420 -5.30 -47.18 6.66
N ALA A 421 -4.84 -48.04 5.75
CA ALA A 421 -3.42 -48.20 5.45
C ALA A 421 -2.86 -46.99 4.64
N GLU A 422 -1.54 -46.80 4.69
CA GLU A 422 -0.79 -45.75 4.01
C GLU A 422 -0.82 -45.90 2.46
N GLY A 423 -1.96 -45.57 1.84
CA GLY A 423 -2.07 -45.47 0.39
C GLY A 423 -1.31 -44.24 -0.12
N SER A 424 -0.31 -44.45 -0.99
CA SER A 424 0.44 -43.38 -1.65
C SER A 424 -0.48 -42.44 -2.44
N ILE A 425 -0.46 -41.15 -2.11
CA ILE A 425 -1.02 -40.08 -2.95
C ILE A 425 -0.21 -40.06 -4.25
N LYS A 426 -0.87 -40.11 -5.42
CA LYS A 426 -0.23 -40.17 -6.75
C LYS A 426 -0.88 -39.29 -7.81
N THR A 427 -2.07 -38.77 -7.54
CA THR A 427 -2.86 -37.92 -8.44
C THR A 427 -3.47 -36.77 -7.65
N ARG A 428 -3.83 -35.68 -8.35
CA ARG A 428 -4.55 -34.55 -7.72
C ARG A 428 -5.93 -34.98 -7.18
N ALA A 429 -6.56 -36.00 -7.78
CA ALA A 429 -7.80 -36.60 -7.28
C ALA A 429 -7.62 -37.30 -5.92
N ASP A 430 -6.45 -37.90 -5.65
CA ASP A 430 -6.15 -38.52 -4.34
C ASP A 430 -6.02 -37.48 -3.21
N LEU A 431 -5.64 -36.24 -3.53
CA LEU A 431 -5.65 -35.11 -2.59
C LEU A 431 -7.09 -34.66 -2.32
N VAL A 432 -7.81 -34.29 -3.39
CA VAL A 432 -9.18 -33.74 -3.28
C VAL A 432 -10.12 -34.72 -2.57
N GLY A 433 -10.06 -36.01 -2.89
CA GLY A 433 -10.85 -37.06 -2.24
C GLY A 433 -10.48 -37.36 -0.77
N ARG A 434 -9.40 -36.77 -0.25
CA ARG A 434 -9.04 -36.79 1.18
C ARG A 434 -9.33 -35.46 1.88
N ALA A 435 -9.20 -34.33 1.16
CA ALA A 435 -9.58 -33.01 1.62
C ALA A 435 -11.11 -32.79 1.64
N SER A 436 -11.89 -33.62 0.95
CA SER A 436 -13.36 -33.61 0.94
C SER A 436 -14.01 -34.24 2.18
N GLY A 437 -13.27 -34.42 3.28
CA GLY A 437 -13.80 -34.85 4.58
C GLY A 437 -14.57 -33.71 5.27
N GLY A 438 -15.78 -33.41 4.80
CA GLY A 438 -16.63 -32.27 5.22
C GLY A 438 -17.21 -32.34 6.63
N ALA A 439 -16.40 -32.65 7.65
CA ALA A 439 -16.85 -32.92 9.01
C ALA A 439 -16.98 -31.69 9.94
N TRP A 440 -16.95 -30.46 9.40
CA TRP A 440 -17.22 -29.22 10.16
C TRP A 440 -18.60 -28.64 9.88
N ALA A 441 -19.06 -28.65 8.63
CA ALA A 441 -20.37 -28.11 8.26
C ALA A 441 -21.54 -28.97 8.77
N GLU A 442 -21.47 -30.29 8.58
CA GLU A 442 -22.52 -31.21 9.07
C GLU A 442 -22.51 -31.33 10.60
N ALA A 443 -21.34 -31.28 11.24
CA ALA A 443 -21.20 -31.42 12.69
C ALA A 443 -21.80 -30.26 13.50
N VAL A 444 -21.86 -29.05 12.93
CA VAL A 444 -22.48 -27.88 13.56
C VAL A 444 -23.99 -27.81 13.27
N ALA A 445 -24.44 -28.34 12.12
CA ALA A 445 -25.87 -28.34 11.76
C ALA A 445 -26.71 -29.25 12.65
N ASP A 446 -26.24 -30.47 12.95
CA ASP A 446 -26.95 -31.44 13.82
C ASP A 446 -26.84 -31.10 15.33
N ALA A 447 -26.04 -30.10 15.71
CA ALA A 447 -25.89 -29.68 17.11
C ALA A 447 -27.10 -28.91 17.68
N VAL A 448 -28.02 -28.44 16.82
CA VAL A 448 -29.19 -27.65 17.23
C VAL A 448 -30.44 -28.52 17.40
N VAL A 449 -30.36 -29.51 18.31
CA VAL A 449 -31.51 -30.28 18.78
C VAL A 449 -31.52 -30.32 20.31
N GLU A 450 -32.56 -29.71 20.91
CA GLU A 450 -32.73 -29.62 22.36
C GLU A 450 -32.60 -31.00 23.04
N THR A 451 -31.60 -31.13 23.91
CA THR A 451 -31.47 -32.30 24.80
C THR A 451 -31.12 -31.84 26.21
N GLU A 452 -32.12 -31.74 27.09
CA GLU A 452 -31.90 -31.59 28.53
C GLU A 452 -31.16 -32.82 29.08
N ALA A 453 -29.84 -32.70 29.23
CA ALA A 453 -29.00 -33.66 29.94
C ALA A 453 -28.35 -32.93 31.12
N ALA A 454 -28.70 -33.34 32.35
CA ALA A 454 -28.11 -32.77 33.56
C ALA A 454 -26.59 -33.03 33.60
N PRO A 455 -25.77 -32.07 34.09
CA PRO A 455 -24.32 -32.20 34.07
C PRO A 455 -23.84 -33.40 34.88
N ALA A 456 -22.93 -34.17 34.30
CA ALA A 456 -22.15 -35.18 35.00
C ALA A 456 -20.75 -34.62 35.23
N ASP A 457 -20.25 -34.67 36.47
CA ASP A 457 -18.94 -34.14 36.83
C ASP A 457 -17.82 -34.82 36.03
N VAL A 458 -17.21 -34.07 35.10
CA VAL A 458 -15.88 -34.38 34.56
C VAL A 458 -14.87 -33.72 35.48
N PRO A 459 -13.88 -34.44 36.04
CA PRO A 459 -12.88 -33.81 36.91
C PRO A 459 -12.07 -32.76 36.16
N GLU A 460 -12.04 -31.53 36.68
CA GLU A 460 -11.13 -30.49 36.20
C GLU A 460 -9.69 -30.99 36.38
N ALA A 461 -8.94 -31.09 35.27
CA ALA A 461 -7.52 -31.38 35.31
C ALA A 461 -6.78 -30.08 35.65
N GLU A 462 -6.43 -29.90 36.92
CA GLU A 462 -5.63 -28.75 37.39
C GLU A 462 -4.39 -28.57 36.49
N SER A 463 -4.28 -27.39 35.87
CA SER A 463 -3.23 -27.10 34.90
C SER A 463 -1.91 -26.77 35.61
N ASP A 464 -1.16 -27.82 35.96
CA ASP A 464 0.17 -27.79 36.62
C ASP A 464 1.30 -27.24 35.71
N ALA A 465 0.96 -26.32 34.80
CA ALA A 465 1.84 -25.69 33.83
C ALA A 465 2.23 -24.27 34.30
N PRO A 466 3.52 -23.90 34.27
CA PRO A 466 3.94 -22.55 34.64
C PRO A 466 3.46 -21.53 33.61
N GLU A 467 3.00 -20.37 34.09
CA GLU A 467 2.52 -19.27 33.25
C GLU A 467 3.62 -18.70 32.32
N ASP A 468 4.91 -18.86 32.68
CA ASP A 468 6.09 -18.34 31.97
C ASP A 468 6.78 -19.37 31.02
N ASP A 469 6.09 -19.90 30.00
CA ASP A 469 6.69 -20.83 29.01
C ASP A 469 6.84 -20.21 27.60
N PRO A 470 8.05 -19.76 27.19
CA PRO A 470 8.27 -19.09 25.90
C PRO A 470 8.00 -19.98 24.68
N ILE A 471 7.80 -19.37 23.50
CA ILE A 471 7.63 -20.12 22.24
C ILE A 471 8.98 -20.31 21.52
N ALA A 472 9.36 -21.57 21.33
CA ALA A 472 10.53 -22.01 20.59
C ALA A 472 10.21 -22.29 19.12
N VAL A 473 11.06 -21.79 18.22
CA VAL A 473 11.12 -22.28 16.84
C VAL A 473 11.95 -23.56 16.82
N VAL A 474 11.39 -24.67 16.36
CA VAL A 474 12.04 -26.00 16.36
C VAL A 474 12.35 -26.53 14.95
N GLY A 475 11.77 -25.95 13.91
CA GLY A 475 11.97 -26.35 12.52
C GLY A 475 11.70 -25.20 11.54
N MET A 476 12.26 -25.27 10.34
CA MET A 476 12.06 -24.26 9.28
C MET A 476 12.32 -24.83 7.88
N GLY A 477 11.60 -24.32 6.88
CA GLY A 477 11.72 -24.71 5.47
C GLY A 477 11.21 -23.60 4.55
N MET A 478 11.72 -23.54 3.31
CA MET A 478 11.41 -22.43 2.39
C MET A 478 11.74 -22.73 0.92
N ALA A 479 11.08 -21.99 0.03
CA ALA A 479 11.48 -21.81 -1.36
C ALA A 479 11.40 -20.32 -1.75
N VAL A 480 12.46 -19.77 -2.32
CA VAL A 480 12.61 -18.37 -2.77
C VAL A 480 13.49 -18.33 -4.04
N PRO A 481 13.56 -17.22 -4.79
CA PRO A 481 14.44 -17.11 -5.95
C PRO A 481 15.89 -17.53 -5.63
N GLY A 482 16.42 -18.50 -6.39
CA GLY A 482 17.75 -19.06 -6.21
C GLY A 482 17.95 -20.07 -5.06
N ALA A 483 16.97 -20.33 -4.19
CA ALA A 483 17.11 -21.26 -3.06
C ALA A 483 15.85 -22.08 -2.77
N SER A 484 15.99 -23.41 -2.76
CA SER A 484 14.94 -24.37 -2.37
C SER A 484 15.23 -24.99 -1.00
N SER A 485 15.96 -24.29 -0.13
CA SER A 485 16.28 -24.71 1.24
C SER A 485 16.87 -23.54 2.05
N PRO A 486 16.75 -23.54 3.39
CA PRO A 486 17.38 -22.54 4.25
C PRO A 486 18.91 -22.51 4.12
N GLU A 487 19.55 -23.65 3.90
CA GLU A 487 21.01 -23.75 3.69
C GLU A 487 21.47 -23.23 2.32
N GLU A 488 20.61 -23.24 1.29
CA GLU A 488 20.89 -22.51 0.04
C GLU A 488 20.67 -21.01 0.23
N PHE A 489 19.60 -20.60 0.92
CA PHE A 489 19.32 -19.19 1.21
C PHE A 489 20.44 -18.53 2.04
N TRP A 490 21.02 -19.25 3.02
CA TRP A 490 22.19 -18.75 3.76
C TRP A 490 23.40 -18.47 2.86
N ARG A 491 23.63 -19.27 1.81
CA ARG A 491 24.71 -18.99 0.85
C ARG A 491 24.41 -17.72 0.05
N LEU A 492 23.18 -17.57 -0.46
CA LEU A 492 22.77 -16.34 -1.16
C LEU A 492 22.94 -15.08 -0.30
N LEU A 493 22.62 -15.16 0.99
CA LEU A 493 22.76 -14.05 1.95
C LEU A 493 24.21 -13.63 2.22
N ILE A 494 25.19 -14.52 2.02
CA ILE A 494 26.62 -14.26 2.25
C ILE A 494 27.36 -13.96 0.94
N ASP A 495 27.08 -14.71 -0.12
CA ASP A 495 27.79 -14.62 -1.41
C ASP A 495 27.18 -13.54 -2.33
N GLY A 496 25.86 -13.30 -2.23
CA GLY A 496 25.10 -12.40 -3.09
C GLY A 496 24.80 -12.95 -4.49
N ALA A 497 23.65 -12.59 -5.07
CA ALA A 497 23.26 -13.02 -6.41
C ALA A 497 22.38 -11.98 -7.12
N GLU A 498 22.43 -11.95 -8.45
CA GLU A 498 21.41 -11.28 -9.27
C GLU A 498 20.26 -12.26 -9.52
N LEU A 499 19.09 -11.96 -8.98
CA LEU A 499 17.91 -12.84 -8.95
C LEU A 499 16.69 -12.22 -9.65
N PHE A 500 16.76 -10.96 -10.09
CA PHE A 500 15.67 -10.29 -10.79
C PHE A 500 15.74 -10.58 -12.29
N VAL A 501 14.79 -11.35 -12.82
CA VAL A 501 14.75 -11.80 -14.22
C VAL A 501 13.42 -11.45 -14.86
N ASP A 502 13.39 -11.32 -16.19
CA ASP A 502 12.14 -11.25 -16.95
C ASP A 502 11.27 -12.49 -16.66
N ALA A 503 9.94 -12.34 -16.70
CA ALA A 503 9.02 -13.44 -16.41
C ALA A 503 9.35 -14.70 -17.25
N PRO A 504 9.50 -15.88 -16.62
CA PRO A 504 9.74 -17.13 -17.34
C PRO A 504 8.66 -17.42 -18.39
N ALA A 505 9.06 -17.95 -19.55
CA ALA A 505 8.15 -18.16 -20.68
C ALA A 505 7.06 -19.21 -20.42
N ASP A 506 7.26 -20.10 -19.44
CA ASP A 506 6.21 -20.99 -18.92
C ASP A 506 5.21 -20.24 -18.03
N ARG A 507 5.65 -19.20 -17.29
CA ARG A 507 4.78 -18.34 -16.48
C ARG A 507 3.91 -17.48 -17.39
N TRP A 508 4.45 -16.50 -18.10
CA TRP A 508 3.69 -15.70 -19.09
C TRP A 508 4.59 -14.96 -20.08
N ASP A 509 4.03 -14.61 -21.25
CA ASP A 509 4.70 -13.69 -22.18
C ASP A 509 4.59 -12.25 -21.65
N ILE A 510 5.63 -11.80 -20.94
CA ILE A 510 5.75 -10.44 -20.42
C ILE A 510 5.59 -9.35 -21.51
N ALA A 511 5.77 -9.65 -22.81
CA ALA A 511 5.49 -8.68 -23.86
C ALA A 511 4.00 -8.32 -24.00
N ARG A 512 3.05 -9.14 -23.51
CA ARG A 512 1.60 -8.82 -23.53
C ARG A 512 1.18 -7.88 -22.40
N PHE A 513 1.91 -7.90 -21.30
CA PHE A 513 1.58 -7.16 -20.09
C PHE A 513 2.47 -5.92 -19.87
N HIS A 514 3.48 -5.70 -20.72
CA HIS A 514 4.47 -4.63 -20.57
C HIS A 514 4.31 -3.49 -21.58
N ALA A 515 4.49 -2.24 -21.13
CA ALA A 515 4.69 -1.07 -21.98
C ALA A 515 5.77 -0.15 -21.41
N THR A 516 6.57 0.47 -22.29
CA THR A 516 7.60 1.46 -21.87
C THR A 516 7.01 2.78 -21.39
N ASP A 517 5.77 3.10 -21.78
CA ASP A 517 5.00 4.20 -21.22
C ASP A 517 4.36 3.76 -19.90
N ARG A 518 4.73 4.41 -18.80
CA ARG A 518 4.14 4.16 -17.47
C ARG A 518 2.65 4.50 -17.42
N GLY A 519 2.22 5.47 -18.23
CA GLY A 519 0.83 5.91 -18.34
C GLY A 519 -0.08 4.98 -19.14
N ALA A 520 0.47 3.97 -19.85
CA ALA A 520 -0.32 3.00 -20.57
C ALA A 520 -1.27 2.25 -19.61
N PRO A 521 -2.60 2.22 -19.87
CA PRO A 521 -3.53 1.47 -19.04
C PRO A 521 -3.22 -0.02 -19.15
N ASP A 522 -3.48 -0.77 -18.09
CA ASP A 522 -3.42 -2.24 -18.11
C ASP A 522 -2.04 -2.85 -18.47
N LYS A 523 -0.95 -2.07 -18.36
CA LYS A 523 0.44 -2.52 -18.59
C LYS A 523 1.40 -2.14 -17.46
N THR A 524 2.30 -3.05 -17.11
CA THR A 524 3.46 -2.77 -16.25
C THR A 524 4.59 -2.09 -17.03
N TYR A 525 5.34 -1.21 -16.39
CA TYR A 525 6.59 -0.66 -16.96
C TYR A 525 7.83 -1.46 -16.58
N GLN A 526 7.67 -2.53 -15.79
CA GLN A 526 8.77 -3.35 -15.31
C GLN A 526 8.59 -4.80 -15.77
N ARG A 527 9.66 -5.35 -16.33
CA ARG A 527 9.71 -6.72 -16.86
C ARG A 527 10.31 -7.71 -15.85
N ARG A 528 11.25 -7.23 -15.03
CA ARG A 528 12.05 -8.03 -14.10
C ARG A 528 11.34 -8.20 -12.77
N SER A 529 11.40 -9.39 -12.19
CA SER A 529 10.95 -9.71 -10.83
C SER A 529 11.69 -10.95 -10.32
N GLY A 530 11.59 -11.28 -9.03
CA GLY A 530 12.25 -12.47 -8.50
C GLY A 530 11.38 -13.72 -8.66
N PHE A 531 11.78 -14.65 -9.52
CA PHE A 531 11.01 -15.87 -9.78
C PHE A 531 11.67 -17.11 -9.16
N ILE A 532 10.87 -18.02 -8.61
CA ILE A 532 11.35 -19.35 -8.20
C ILE A 532 11.64 -20.14 -9.48
N THR A 533 12.91 -20.14 -9.86
CA THR A 533 13.51 -20.85 -11.00
C THR A 533 14.39 -21.99 -10.48
N ASP A 534 14.62 -23.03 -11.29
CA ASP A 534 15.39 -24.23 -10.93
C ASP A 534 14.96 -24.91 -9.61
N PHE A 535 13.65 -24.87 -9.28
CA PHE A 535 13.08 -25.38 -8.04
C PHE A 535 13.45 -26.86 -7.78
N ARG A 536 13.93 -27.15 -6.56
CA ARG A 536 14.39 -28.48 -6.13
C ARG A 536 13.44 -29.05 -5.07
N PRO A 537 12.33 -29.71 -5.45
CA PRO A 537 11.37 -30.24 -4.49
C PRO A 537 12.01 -31.25 -3.52
N HIS A 538 11.51 -31.25 -2.28
CA HIS A 538 11.98 -32.11 -1.21
C HIS A 538 11.82 -33.60 -1.58
N GLU A 539 12.64 -34.50 -1.05
CA GLU A 539 12.60 -35.91 -1.47
C GLU A 539 11.24 -36.59 -1.26
N LYS A 540 10.55 -36.26 -0.16
CA LYS A 540 9.18 -36.72 0.13
C LYS A 540 8.19 -36.20 -0.92
N LEU A 541 8.26 -34.91 -1.25
CA LEU A 541 7.41 -34.29 -2.28
C LEU A 541 7.67 -34.87 -3.69
N ARG A 542 8.93 -35.18 -4.02
CA ARG A 542 9.29 -35.89 -5.26
C ARG A 542 8.76 -37.33 -5.30
N ALA A 543 8.58 -37.98 -4.15
CA ALA A 543 7.97 -39.31 -4.07
C ALA A 543 6.43 -39.28 -4.18
N GLU A 544 5.79 -38.14 -3.93
CA GLU A 544 4.34 -37.93 -4.09
C GLU A 544 3.93 -37.66 -5.56
N GLY A 545 4.86 -37.21 -6.42
CA GLY A 545 4.60 -36.94 -7.85
C GLY A 545 3.66 -35.75 -8.12
N LEU A 546 3.44 -34.88 -7.13
CA LEU A 546 2.43 -33.82 -7.17
C LEU A 546 2.82 -32.59 -8.00
N ALA A 547 4.12 -32.40 -8.26
CA ALA A 547 4.59 -31.36 -9.17
C ALA A 547 4.19 -31.67 -10.62
N GLU A 548 4.32 -32.94 -11.00
CA GLU A 548 3.91 -33.48 -12.30
C GLU A 548 2.37 -33.60 -12.42
N ALA A 549 1.66 -33.68 -11.30
CA ALA A 549 0.19 -33.79 -11.25
C ALA A 549 -0.56 -32.43 -11.31
N GLY A 550 0.15 -31.31 -11.53
CA GLY A 550 -0.48 -29.99 -11.69
C GLY A 550 -1.11 -29.42 -10.42
N LEU A 551 -0.45 -29.60 -9.26
CA LEU A 551 -0.77 -28.85 -8.04
C LEU A 551 -0.38 -27.36 -8.22
N ASP A 552 -1.14 -26.45 -7.60
CA ASP A 552 -0.81 -25.02 -7.61
C ASP A 552 0.61 -24.75 -7.06
N GLN A 553 1.31 -23.78 -7.66
CA GLN A 553 2.69 -23.42 -7.30
C GLN A 553 2.85 -23.04 -5.82
N THR A 554 1.92 -22.27 -5.24
CA THR A 554 2.01 -21.84 -3.84
C THR A 554 1.70 -23.00 -2.89
N ALA A 555 0.71 -23.85 -3.20
CA ALA A 555 0.45 -25.09 -2.46
C ALA A 555 1.65 -26.04 -2.52
N LEU A 556 2.31 -26.16 -3.68
CA LEU A 556 3.50 -26.97 -3.89
C LEU A 556 4.71 -26.44 -3.07
N TRP A 557 4.93 -25.12 -3.05
CA TRP A 557 6.02 -24.50 -2.29
C TRP A 557 5.76 -24.51 -0.77
N LEU A 558 4.50 -24.36 -0.33
CA LEU A 558 4.10 -24.59 1.06
C LEU A 558 4.33 -26.05 1.46
N ARG A 559 3.87 -27.01 0.65
CA ARG A 559 4.06 -28.46 0.89
C ARG A 559 5.53 -28.86 0.96
N HIS A 560 6.35 -28.28 0.08
CA HIS A 560 7.82 -28.39 0.13
C HIS A 560 8.39 -27.85 1.45
N SER A 561 8.01 -26.62 1.82
CA SER A 561 8.47 -25.95 3.03
C SER A 561 8.03 -26.69 4.29
N LEU A 562 6.84 -27.29 4.28
CA LEU A 562 6.26 -28.08 5.37
C LEU A 562 7.04 -29.39 5.57
N HIS A 563 7.32 -30.12 4.48
CA HIS A 563 8.14 -31.34 4.52
C HIS A 563 9.53 -31.07 5.11
N GLN A 564 10.17 -29.94 4.76
CA GLN A 564 11.45 -29.49 5.33
C GLN A 564 11.32 -29.05 6.79
N ALA A 565 10.34 -28.21 7.12
CA ALA A 565 10.19 -27.64 8.45
C ALA A 565 9.88 -28.70 9.52
N LEU A 566 9.27 -29.83 9.12
CA LEU A 566 9.02 -30.99 9.97
C LEU A 566 10.20 -31.98 10.08
N ASP A 567 11.32 -31.78 9.38
CA ASP A 567 12.47 -32.67 9.46
C ASP A 567 13.25 -32.48 10.77
N GLY A 568 13.43 -33.58 11.51
CA GLY A 568 14.00 -33.60 12.85
C GLY A 568 13.02 -33.25 13.98
N VAL A 569 11.87 -32.62 13.68
CA VAL A 569 10.86 -32.25 14.69
C VAL A 569 10.09 -33.48 15.17
N ARG A 570 10.07 -33.70 16.49
CA ARG A 570 9.29 -34.77 17.12
C ARG A 570 7.79 -34.46 17.13
N ARG A 571 6.98 -35.51 16.97
CA ARG A 571 5.52 -35.45 16.91
C ARG A 571 4.95 -36.74 17.51
N ASN A 572 3.89 -36.61 18.29
CA ASN A 572 3.08 -37.71 18.81
C ASN A 572 1.79 -37.86 18.00
N ALA A 573 1.13 -39.02 18.07
CA ALA A 573 -0.13 -39.26 17.37
C ALA A 573 -1.32 -38.45 17.94
N GLN A 574 -1.16 -37.91 19.16
CA GLN A 574 -2.12 -37.11 19.90
C GLN A 574 -1.82 -35.60 19.86
N ASP A 575 -0.71 -35.17 19.24
CA ASP A 575 -0.39 -33.75 19.16
C ASP A 575 -1.45 -33.02 18.31
N ARG A 576 -2.02 -31.94 18.84
CA ARG A 576 -2.96 -31.08 18.11
C ARG A 576 -2.17 -30.02 17.34
N PHE A 577 -2.63 -29.72 16.14
CA PHE A 577 -1.92 -28.85 15.20
C PHE A 577 -2.78 -27.66 14.78
N SER A 578 -2.14 -26.51 14.63
CA SER A 578 -2.63 -25.42 13.77
C SER A 578 -1.63 -25.11 12.66
N PHE A 579 -2.16 -24.73 11.50
CA PHE A 579 -1.42 -24.39 10.30
C PHE A 579 -1.81 -22.98 9.85
N CYS A 580 -0.95 -22.02 10.15
CA CYS A 580 -1.24 -20.59 10.01
C CYS A 580 -0.43 -20.02 8.85
N VAL A 581 -1.11 -19.55 7.79
CA VAL A 581 -0.46 -19.20 6.52
C VAL A 581 -0.88 -17.80 6.09
N GLY A 582 0.07 -16.87 6.07
CA GLY A 582 -0.07 -15.59 5.40
C GLY A 582 -0.22 -15.80 3.89
N TYR A 583 -1.39 -15.45 3.34
CA TYR A 583 -1.74 -15.71 1.94
C TYR A 583 -2.78 -14.70 1.44
N THR A 584 -2.76 -14.37 0.14
CA THR A 584 -3.71 -13.41 -0.42
C THR A 584 -5.01 -14.07 -0.90
N PRO A 585 -6.19 -13.49 -0.62
CA PRO A 585 -7.45 -13.94 -1.19
C PRO A 585 -7.52 -13.74 -2.71
N ASP A 586 -6.68 -12.87 -3.29
CA ASP A 586 -6.47 -12.79 -4.74
C ASP A 586 -5.88 -14.07 -5.35
N GLY A 587 -5.37 -14.98 -4.51
CA GLY A 587 -4.85 -16.29 -4.86
C GLY A 587 -3.55 -16.26 -5.66
N SER A 588 -3.42 -17.25 -6.54
CA SER A 588 -2.25 -17.48 -7.38
C SER A 588 -2.53 -17.18 -8.86
N GLN A 589 -1.50 -17.33 -9.70
CA GLN A 589 -1.66 -17.34 -11.15
C GLN A 589 -2.67 -18.41 -11.65
N HIS A 590 -2.89 -19.53 -10.93
CA HIS A 590 -3.88 -20.53 -11.35
C HIS A 590 -5.31 -20.04 -11.12
N LEU A 591 -5.60 -19.37 -10.00
CA LEU A 591 -6.90 -18.71 -9.77
C LEU A 591 -7.15 -17.57 -10.77
N GLU A 592 -6.09 -16.83 -11.13
CA GLU A 592 -6.14 -15.76 -12.13
C GLU A 592 -6.45 -16.30 -13.53
N GLU A 593 -5.70 -17.29 -14.01
CA GLU A 593 -5.95 -17.94 -15.31
C GLU A 593 -7.32 -18.64 -15.35
N ALA A 594 -7.79 -19.22 -14.24
CA ALA A 594 -9.13 -19.81 -14.13
C ALA A 594 -10.26 -18.78 -14.31
N PHE A 595 -10.16 -17.64 -13.61
CA PHE A 595 -11.17 -16.60 -13.77
C PHE A 595 -11.14 -15.98 -15.18
N VAL A 596 -9.95 -15.74 -15.73
CA VAL A 596 -9.79 -15.25 -17.11
C VAL A 596 -10.41 -16.22 -18.13
N LEU A 597 -10.16 -17.52 -17.98
CA LEU A 597 -10.75 -18.57 -18.81
C LEU A 597 -12.27 -18.59 -18.68
N ARG A 598 -12.81 -18.70 -17.46
CA ARG A 598 -14.27 -18.77 -17.23
C ARG A 598 -14.97 -17.51 -17.73
N SER A 599 -14.45 -16.32 -17.43
CA SER A 599 -14.99 -15.04 -17.90
C SER A 599 -14.99 -14.93 -19.43
N SER A 600 -14.03 -15.56 -20.11
CA SER A 600 -13.98 -15.65 -21.57
C SER A 600 -14.99 -16.66 -22.13
N LEU A 601 -15.09 -17.85 -21.54
CA LEU A 601 -16.06 -18.88 -21.94
C LEU A 601 -17.51 -18.42 -21.71
N ASP A 602 -17.80 -17.72 -20.62
CA ASP A 602 -19.13 -17.13 -20.36
C ASP A 602 -19.51 -16.08 -21.42
N THR A 603 -18.53 -15.39 -21.99
CA THR A 603 -18.73 -14.42 -23.09
C THR A 603 -18.93 -15.13 -24.45
N LEU A 604 -18.43 -16.36 -24.61
CA LEU A 604 -18.75 -17.23 -25.74
C LEU A 604 -20.14 -17.87 -25.61
N ALA A 605 -20.57 -18.26 -24.40
CA ALA A 605 -21.86 -18.91 -24.15
C ALA A 605 -23.08 -18.06 -24.57
N GLU A 606 -22.95 -16.73 -24.59
CA GLU A 606 -23.91 -15.79 -25.19
C GLU A 606 -24.21 -16.08 -26.68
N ASP A 607 -23.30 -16.74 -27.42
CA ASP A 607 -23.47 -17.18 -28.81
C ASP A 607 -23.92 -18.66 -28.93
N GLY A 608 -24.12 -19.35 -27.80
CA GLY A 608 -24.57 -20.74 -27.68
C GLY A 608 -23.46 -21.71 -27.26
N ASP A 609 -23.85 -22.87 -26.72
CA ASP A 609 -22.92 -23.90 -26.19
C ASP A 609 -21.92 -24.39 -27.27
N ASP A 610 -22.37 -24.51 -28.52
CA ASP A 610 -21.54 -24.86 -29.69
C ASP A 610 -20.36 -23.88 -29.91
N ALA A 611 -20.44 -22.63 -29.41
CA ALA A 611 -19.35 -21.65 -29.47
C ALA A 611 -18.34 -21.81 -28.31
N VAL A 612 -18.77 -22.35 -27.17
CA VAL A 612 -17.93 -22.66 -25.99
C VAL A 612 -17.08 -23.90 -26.26
N ASP A 613 -17.65 -24.90 -26.94
CA ASP A 613 -16.92 -26.09 -27.41
C ASP A 613 -16.42 -25.95 -28.86
N GLY A 614 -16.53 -24.74 -29.41
CA GLY A 614 -15.97 -24.34 -30.70
C GLY A 614 -14.49 -23.90 -30.63
N PRO A 615 -13.87 -23.59 -31.79
CA PRO A 615 -12.42 -23.41 -31.90
C PRO A 615 -11.82 -22.30 -31.01
N ILE A 616 -12.62 -21.28 -30.67
CA ILE A 616 -12.20 -20.19 -29.79
C ILE A 616 -12.09 -20.68 -28.33
N GLY A 617 -13.13 -21.32 -27.79
CA GLY A 617 -13.09 -21.90 -26.44
C GLY A 617 -12.00 -22.96 -26.30
N ASP A 618 -11.83 -23.77 -27.35
CA ASP A 618 -10.77 -24.76 -27.48
C ASP A 618 -9.34 -24.14 -27.46
N ALA A 619 -9.16 -22.94 -28.04
CA ALA A 619 -7.91 -22.19 -27.97
C ALA A 619 -7.68 -21.55 -26.58
N LEU A 620 -8.74 -21.06 -25.93
CA LEU A 620 -8.69 -20.50 -24.57
C LEU A 620 -8.28 -21.56 -23.54
N ARG A 621 -8.94 -22.73 -23.54
CA ARG A 621 -8.60 -23.87 -22.66
C ARG A 621 -7.14 -24.30 -22.83
N ARG A 622 -6.62 -24.34 -24.07
CA ARG A 622 -5.20 -24.62 -24.33
C ARG A 622 -4.24 -23.55 -23.80
N ARG A 623 -4.61 -22.27 -23.84
CA ARG A 623 -3.73 -21.18 -23.36
C ARG A 623 -3.74 -21.07 -21.83
N PHE A 624 -4.89 -21.27 -21.20
CA PHE A 624 -5.13 -21.09 -19.77
C PHE A 624 -5.35 -22.43 -19.06
N SER A 625 -4.64 -23.47 -19.49
CA SER A 625 -4.82 -24.86 -19.03
C SER A 625 -4.51 -25.09 -17.55
N ARG A 626 -3.94 -24.09 -16.86
CA ARG A 626 -3.83 -24.04 -15.39
C ARG A 626 -5.17 -23.86 -14.69
N GLY A 627 -6.08 -23.14 -15.34
CA GLY A 627 -7.39 -22.76 -14.83
C GLY A 627 -8.54 -23.58 -15.39
N ASP A 628 -8.29 -24.49 -16.33
CA ASP A 628 -9.26 -25.45 -16.87
C ASP A 628 -9.48 -26.65 -15.91
N ASP A 629 -9.66 -26.34 -14.62
CA ASP A 629 -9.82 -27.28 -13.52
C ASP A 629 -11.17 -27.08 -12.80
N PRO A 630 -12.14 -28.00 -12.98
CA PRO A 630 -13.46 -27.88 -12.38
C PRO A 630 -13.49 -28.15 -10.86
N SER A 631 -12.36 -28.45 -10.22
CA SER A 631 -12.28 -28.68 -8.76
C SER A 631 -11.94 -27.44 -7.93
N ALA A 632 -11.54 -26.34 -8.58
CA ALA A 632 -11.25 -25.04 -7.95
C ALA A 632 -10.25 -25.07 -6.76
N SER A 633 -9.34 -26.05 -6.69
CA SER A 633 -8.45 -26.23 -5.52
C SER A 633 -7.38 -25.14 -5.34
N TYR A 634 -7.34 -24.15 -6.25
CA TYR A 634 -6.53 -22.93 -6.16
C TYR A 634 -7.15 -21.81 -5.30
N LEU A 635 -8.35 -21.99 -4.71
CA LEU A 635 -8.92 -21.03 -3.75
C LEU A 635 -8.10 -20.98 -2.43
N PRO A 636 -8.01 -19.83 -1.74
CA PRO A 636 -7.08 -19.63 -0.61
C PRO A 636 -7.16 -20.68 0.51
N HIS A 637 -8.35 -20.98 1.03
CA HIS A 637 -8.54 -22.03 2.04
C HIS A 637 -8.19 -23.44 1.53
N ARG A 638 -8.28 -23.70 0.21
CA ARG A 638 -7.85 -24.96 -0.40
C ARG A 638 -6.34 -25.05 -0.56
N ILE A 639 -5.65 -23.95 -0.88
CA ILE A 639 -4.18 -23.89 -0.91
C ILE A 639 -3.57 -24.36 0.42
N GLY A 640 -4.11 -23.92 1.56
CA GLY A 640 -3.68 -24.39 2.88
C GLY A 640 -3.95 -25.88 3.11
N GLN A 641 -5.16 -26.34 2.78
CA GLN A 641 -5.57 -27.74 2.96
C GLN A 641 -4.76 -28.70 2.08
N ASP A 642 -4.61 -28.42 0.79
CA ASP A 642 -3.83 -29.22 -0.17
C ASP A 642 -2.34 -29.26 0.20
N ALA A 643 -1.79 -28.16 0.73
CA ALA A 643 -0.41 -28.11 1.19
C ALA A 643 -0.16 -29.04 2.39
N MET A 644 -1.10 -29.13 3.35
CA MET A 644 -0.94 -29.99 4.54
C MET A 644 -1.45 -31.43 4.38
N ALA A 645 -2.28 -31.71 3.36
CA ALA A 645 -3.01 -32.97 3.20
C ALA A 645 -2.09 -34.21 3.28
N GLY A 646 -2.34 -35.07 4.27
CA GLY A 646 -1.56 -36.29 4.50
C GLY A 646 -0.16 -36.09 5.10
N ILE A 647 0.19 -34.86 5.49
CA ILE A 647 1.43 -34.53 6.23
C ILE A 647 1.12 -34.14 7.67
N LEU A 648 0.04 -33.38 7.87
CA LEU A 648 -0.57 -33.06 9.17
C LEU A 648 -1.90 -33.83 9.33
N PRO A 649 -2.42 -33.99 10.57
CA PRO A 649 -3.73 -34.61 10.80
C PRO A 649 -4.89 -33.87 10.11
N PRO A 650 -5.97 -34.54 9.69
CA PRO A 650 -7.14 -33.85 9.10
C PRO A 650 -7.84 -32.86 10.04
N ALA A 651 -7.67 -33.02 11.37
CA ALA A 651 -8.20 -32.12 12.39
C ALA A 651 -7.31 -30.90 12.69
N THR A 652 -6.26 -30.65 11.89
CA THR A 652 -5.45 -29.44 11.98
C THR A 652 -6.30 -28.19 11.71
N ARG A 653 -6.27 -27.20 12.62
CA ARG A 653 -6.88 -25.88 12.41
C ARG A 653 -6.11 -25.15 11.30
N VAL A 654 -6.79 -24.55 10.32
CA VAL A 654 -6.14 -23.86 9.19
C VAL A 654 -6.54 -22.40 9.17
N HIS A 655 -5.57 -21.52 9.44
CA HIS A 655 -5.78 -20.07 9.50
C HIS A 655 -5.12 -19.42 8.27
N MET A 656 -5.91 -19.09 7.24
CA MET A 656 -5.41 -18.34 6.07
C MET A 656 -5.59 -16.83 6.32
N VAL A 657 -4.48 -16.10 6.34
CA VAL A 657 -4.41 -14.73 6.88
C VAL A 657 -3.96 -13.72 5.83
N ASP A 658 -4.68 -12.60 5.73
CA ASP A 658 -4.33 -11.47 4.89
C ASP A 658 -4.23 -10.14 5.68
N THR A 659 -2.99 -9.70 5.84
CA THR A 659 -2.57 -8.35 6.22
C THR A 659 -1.54 -7.82 5.21
N ALA A 660 -1.71 -8.15 3.92
CA ALA A 660 -0.76 -7.88 2.85
C ALA A 660 0.68 -8.32 3.21
N CYS A 661 1.63 -7.38 3.25
CA CYS A 661 3.05 -7.64 3.36
C CYS A 661 3.51 -8.08 4.77
N SER A 662 2.64 -8.01 5.78
CA SER A 662 2.91 -8.44 7.16
C SER A 662 2.31 -9.82 7.51
N SER A 663 1.53 -10.43 6.60
CA SER A 663 0.66 -11.58 6.87
C SER A 663 1.34 -12.77 7.54
N SER A 664 2.57 -13.11 7.15
CA SER A 664 3.30 -14.23 7.76
C SER A 664 3.74 -13.99 9.21
N LEU A 665 3.81 -12.74 9.67
CA LEU A 665 4.05 -12.41 11.09
C LEU A 665 2.75 -12.49 11.90
N TYR A 666 1.62 -12.06 11.35
CA TYR A 666 0.28 -12.27 11.94
C TYR A 666 -0.06 -13.77 12.02
N ALA A 667 0.27 -14.56 11.00
CA ALA A 667 0.09 -16.01 11.03
C ALA A 667 0.97 -16.70 12.09
N MET A 668 2.21 -16.23 12.30
CA MET A 668 3.05 -16.68 13.42
C MET A 668 2.44 -16.31 14.78
N ASP A 669 1.85 -15.12 14.90
CA ASP A 669 1.19 -14.65 16.10
C ASP A 669 -0.06 -15.48 16.48
N LEU A 670 -0.90 -15.86 15.51
CA LEU A 670 -2.01 -16.79 15.75
C LEU A 670 -1.52 -18.16 16.26
N GLY A 671 -0.46 -18.71 15.64
CA GLY A 671 0.12 -19.97 16.11
C GLY A 671 0.76 -19.89 17.51
N VAL A 672 1.29 -18.73 17.91
CA VAL A 672 1.72 -18.45 19.29
C VAL A 672 0.51 -18.52 20.24
N ARG A 673 -0.64 -17.94 19.86
CA ARG A 673 -1.88 -17.99 20.66
C ARG A 673 -2.42 -19.39 20.82
N ASP A 674 -2.44 -20.20 19.76
CA ASP A 674 -2.91 -21.59 19.86
C ASP A 674 -2.06 -22.43 20.81
N LEU A 675 -0.74 -22.20 20.84
CA LEU A 675 0.18 -22.89 21.74
C LEU A 675 0.04 -22.47 23.20
N LEU A 676 -0.28 -21.20 23.47
CA LEU A 676 -0.42 -20.63 24.82
C LEU A 676 -1.83 -20.83 25.40
N SER A 677 -2.88 -20.70 24.59
CA SER A 677 -4.25 -21.09 24.94
C SER A 677 -4.44 -22.61 25.02
N GLY A 678 -3.44 -23.38 24.59
CA GLY A 678 -3.48 -24.84 24.60
C GLY A 678 -4.47 -25.44 23.60
N ARG A 679 -4.89 -24.70 22.57
CA ARG A 679 -5.65 -25.26 21.42
C ARG A 679 -4.79 -26.17 20.55
N SER A 680 -3.51 -25.84 20.39
CA SER A 680 -2.50 -26.64 19.67
C SER A 680 -1.34 -27.03 20.59
N ASP A 681 -0.70 -28.14 20.28
CA ASP A 681 0.56 -28.58 20.91
C ASP A 681 1.77 -28.30 20.00
N ILE A 682 1.51 -28.14 18.70
CA ILE A 682 2.47 -27.74 17.66
C ILE A 682 1.75 -26.76 16.71
N ALA A 683 2.33 -25.59 16.46
CA ALA A 683 1.84 -24.69 15.42
C ALA A 683 2.85 -24.66 14.26
N VAL A 684 2.36 -24.68 13.02
CA VAL A 684 3.20 -24.53 11.82
C VAL A 684 2.79 -23.25 11.12
N CYS A 685 3.69 -22.28 11.05
CA CYS A 685 3.35 -20.90 10.71
C CYS A 685 4.23 -20.36 9.59
N GLY A 686 3.69 -19.48 8.76
CA GLY A 686 4.48 -18.76 7.75
C GLY A 686 3.61 -18.12 6.68
N GLY A 687 3.92 -18.33 5.41
CA GLY A 687 3.17 -17.75 4.31
C GLY A 687 3.67 -18.16 2.92
N SER A 688 2.89 -17.83 1.90
CA SER A 688 3.28 -18.02 0.49
C SER A 688 2.71 -16.94 -0.41
N PHE A 689 3.41 -16.67 -1.52
CA PHE A 689 2.99 -15.77 -2.58
C PHE A 689 3.64 -16.19 -3.91
N ALA A 690 2.89 -16.06 -5.00
CA ALA A 690 3.40 -16.18 -6.37
C ALA A 690 3.03 -14.91 -7.13
N LEU A 691 3.98 -14.32 -7.86
CA LEU A 691 3.67 -13.16 -8.69
C LEU A 691 2.82 -13.58 -9.90
N ALA A 692 1.81 -12.79 -10.22
CA ALA A 692 0.96 -12.93 -11.40
C ALA A 692 0.92 -11.62 -12.22
N PRO A 693 0.55 -11.66 -13.52
CA PRO A 693 0.47 -10.47 -14.37
C PRO A 693 -0.34 -9.31 -13.79
N SER A 694 -1.54 -9.57 -13.22
CA SER A 694 -2.40 -8.49 -12.68
C SER A 694 -1.67 -7.68 -11.61
N GLY A 695 -1.09 -8.34 -10.61
CA GLY A 695 -0.34 -7.70 -9.52
C GLY A 695 0.88 -6.91 -10.03
N SER A 696 1.61 -7.44 -11.02
CA SER A 696 2.73 -6.72 -11.64
C SER A 696 2.30 -5.40 -12.27
N ILE A 697 1.13 -5.36 -12.93
CA ILE A 697 0.58 -4.14 -13.52
C ILE A 697 0.10 -3.17 -12.42
N LEU A 698 -0.61 -3.67 -11.42
CA LEU A 698 -1.18 -2.85 -10.34
C LEU A 698 -0.10 -2.13 -9.52
N PHE A 699 0.97 -2.83 -9.13
CA PHE A 699 2.11 -2.18 -8.46
C PHE A 699 2.85 -1.19 -9.37
N ALA A 700 2.81 -1.35 -10.69
CA ALA A 700 3.27 -0.33 -11.64
C ALA A 700 2.35 0.90 -11.69
N LYS A 701 1.03 0.78 -11.48
CA LYS A 701 0.12 1.95 -11.42
C LYS A 701 0.25 2.77 -10.14
N LEU A 702 0.73 2.16 -9.05
CA LEU A 702 1.24 2.90 -7.87
C LEU A 702 2.57 3.63 -8.11
N ASN A 703 3.23 3.44 -9.26
CA ASN A 703 4.62 3.86 -9.50
C ASN A 703 5.63 3.28 -8.48
N GLY A 704 5.26 2.20 -7.78
CA GLY A 704 6.03 1.62 -6.67
C GLY A 704 7.13 0.62 -7.08
N LEU A 705 7.21 0.26 -8.37
CA LEU A 705 8.21 -0.69 -8.87
C LEU A 705 9.53 0.00 -9.26
N SER A 706 10.66 -0.61 -8.92
CA SER A 706 12.01 -0.15 -9.27
C SER A 706 12.10 0.13 -10.78
N ALA A 707 12.65 1.29 -11.15
CA ALA A 707 12.90 1.64 -12.54
C ALA A 707 14.18 0.97 -13.08
N GLY A 708 15.22 0.91 -12.25
CA GLY A 708 16.49 0.24 -12.54
C GLY A 708 16.44 -1.29 -12.52
N GLY A 709 15.28 -1.88 -12.21
CA GLY A 709 15.06 -3.33 -12.26
C GLY A 709 15.85 -4.13 -11.22
N ALA A 710 16.15 -3.51 -10.07
CA ALA A 710 16.72 -4.21 -8.91
C ALA A 710 16.48 -3.40 -7.63
N VAL A 711 16.11 -4.07 -6.56
CA VAL A 711 15.84 -3.44 -5.25
C VAL A 711 17.15 -3.00 -4.57
N ARG A 712 17.14 -1.80 -4.00
CA ARG A 712 18.24 -1.20 -3.22
C ARG A 712 17.70 -0.65 -1.89
N ALA A 713 17.27 -1.55 -1.02
CA ALA A 713 16.68 -1.19 0.26
C ALA A 713 17.67 -0.43 1.15
N LEU A 714 17.22 0.67 1.75
CA LEU A 714 17.98 1.62 2.60
C LEU A 714 19.13 2.38 1.90
N ASP A 715 19.29 2.29 0.58
CA ASP A 715 20.39 2.93 -0.16
C ASP A 715 19.96 4.23 -0.85
N ALA A 716 20.89 5.16 -1.07
CA ALA A 716 20.65 6.41 -1.79
C ALA A 716 20.21 6.22 -3.26
N GLY A 717 20.38 5.03 -3.84
CA GLY A 717 19.86 4.60 -5.14
C GLY A 717 18.52 3.87 -5.09
N ALA A 718 17.81 3.87 -3.96
CA ALA A 718 16.45 3.32 -3.84
C ALA A 718 15.48 3.99 -4.83
N ASP A 719 14.79 3.19 -5.65
CA ASP A 719 13.92 3.69 -6.73
C ASP A 719 12.61 2.90 -6.92
N GLY A 720 12.30 2.01 -5.98
CA GLY A 720 11.09 1.19 -5.94
C GLY A 720 11.34 -0.27 -5.50
N ALA A 721 10.26 -0.99 -5.23
CA ALA A 721 10.28 -2.41 -4.91
C ALA A 721 10.35 -3.29 -6.18
N LEU A 722 10.64 -4.57 -6.01
CA LEU A 722 10.27 -5.62 -6.96
C LEU A 722 9.65 -6.76 -6.17
N PHE A 723 8.47 -7.20 -6.60
CA PHE A 723 7.83 -8.38 -6.04
C PHE A 723 8.53 -9.65 -6.52
N SER A 724 8.38 -10.71 -5.74
CA SER A 724 8.99 -12.01 -5.99
C SER A 724 8.09 -13.14 -5.52
N ASP A 725 8.20 -14.30 -6.16
CA ASP A 725 7.68 -15.55 -5.62
C ASP A 725 8.35 -15.86 -4.25
N GLY A 726 7.65 -16.56 -3.38
CA GLY A 726 8.24 -17.05 -2.12
C GLY A 726 7.27 -17.82 -1.25
N ALA A 727 7.76 -18.89 -0.63
CA ALA A 727 7.08 -19.59 0.46
C ALA A 727 8.06 -19.86 1.60
N GLY A 728 7.57 -19.82 2.84
CA GLY A 728 8.33 -20.17 4.02
C GLY A 728 7.43 -20.67 5.13
N LEU A 729 7.92 -21.63 5.91
CA LEU A 729 7.24 -22.16 7.09
C LEU A 729 8.24 -22.39 8.22
N VAL A 730 7.81 -22.14 9.44
CA VAL A 730 8.50 -22.46 10.69
C VAL A 730 7.60 -23.30 11.58
N VAL A 731 8.18 -24.20 12.36
CA VAL A 731 7.45 -24.99 13.37
C VAL A 731 7.70 -24.41 14.74
N LEU A 732 6.61 -24.10 15.45
CA LEU A 732 6.58 -23.50 16.77
C LEU A 732 6.11 -24.53 17.81
N LYS A 733 6.72 -24.50 18.99
CA LYS A 733 6.30 -25.25 20.19
C LYS A 733 6.51 -24.39 21.43
N ARG A 734 5.79 -24.69 22.51
CA ARG A 734 6.18 -24.28 23.87
C ARG A 734 7.60 -24.78 24.19
N LEU A 735 8.44 -23.96 24.83
CA LEU A 735 9.86 -24.23 25.04
C LEU A 735 10.08 -25.41 26.00
N SER A 736 9.23 -25.58 27.02
CA SER A 736 9.23 -26.78 27.86
C SER A 736 9.02 -28.05 27.02
N ARG A 737 8.01 -28.05 26.15
CA ARG A 737 7.66 -29.16 25.25
C ARG A 737 8.77 -29.46 24.25
N ALA A 738 9.34 -28.44 23.61
CA ALA A 738 10.48 -28.60 22.70
C ALA A 738 11.70 -29.24 23.39
N ARG A 739 11.98 -28.84 24.64
CA ARG A 739 13.08 -29.40 25.45
C ARG A 739 12.79 -30.83 25.93
N ALA A 740 11.53 -31.15 26.26
CA ALA A 740 11.10 -32.48 26.67
C ALA A 740 11.13 -33.49 25.50
N ASP A 741 10.70 -33.07 24.32
CA ASP A 741 10.77 -33.84 23.07
C ASP A 741 12.21 -34.03 22.56
N GLY A 742 13.14 -33.19 23.04
CA GLY A 742 14.54 -33.18 22.59
C GLY A 742 14.73 -32.52 21.21
N ASP A 743 13.82 -31.64 20.81
CA ASP A 743 13.93 -30.88 19.56
C ASP A 743 15.11 -29.90 19.59
N ARG A 744 15.60 -29.56 18.39
CA ARG A 744 16.58 -28.49 18.23
C ARG A 744 15.88 -27.13 18.22
N VAL A 745 15.96 -26.39 19.32
CA VAL A 745 15.60 -24.97 19.33
C VAL A 745 16.51 -24.19 18.37
N LEU A 746 15.90 -23.49 17.41
CA LEU A 746 16.55 -22.63 16.42
C LEU A 746 16.56 -21.16 16.89
N GLY A 747 15.55 -20.77 17.66
CA GLY A 747 15.39 -19.45 18.27
C GLY A 747 14.12 -19.40 19.13
N ILE A 748 13.93 -18.31 19.87
CA ILE A 748 12.78 -18.05 20.75
C ILE A 748 12.01 -16.83 20.23
N VAL A 749 10.73 -17.01 19.88
CA VAL A 749 9.83 -15.88 19.63
C VAL A 749 9.62 -15.18 20.97
N SER A 750 10.06 -13.93 21.07
CA SER A 750 10.14 -13.20 22.33
C SER A 750 8.95 -12.29 22.54
N ALA A 751 8.57 -11.53 21.51
CA ALA A 751 7.27 -10.87 21.44
C ALA A 751 6.93 -10.57 19.97
N ILE A 752 5.65 -10.30 19.73
CA ILE A 752 5.15 -9.74 18.50
C ILE A 752 4.28 -8.55 18.91
N GLY A 753 4.56 -7.38 18.37
CA GLY A 753 3.70 -6.21 18.46
C GLY A 753 2.99 -6.00 17.14
N LEU A 754 1.66 -5.94 17.16
CA LEU A 754 0.80 -5.72 15.99
C LEU A 754 0.18 -4.32 16.08
N SER A 755 -0.03 -3.64 14.95
CA SER A 755 -0.76 -2.37 14.93
C SER A 755 -1.49 -2.11 13.61
N ALA A 756 -2.41 -1.16 13.63
CA ALA A 756 -2.92 -0.50 12.44
C ALA A 756 -2.53 1.00 12.43
N ASP A 757 -2.21 1.55 11.26
CA ASP A 757 -1.83 2.96 11.09
C ASP A 757 -2.93 3.95 11.52
N GLY A 758 -4.19 3.54 11.46
CA GLY A 758 -5.34 4.42 11.63
C GLY A 758 -5.47 5.42 10.47
N ARG A 759 -5.87 6.66 10.79
CA ARG A 759 -6.18 7.68 9.78
C ARG A 759 -4.91 8.36 9.25
N GLY A 760 -4.53 7.99 8.02
CA GLY A 760 -3.36 8.50 7.29
C GLY A 760 -3.70 9.40 6.10
N LYS A 761 -2.66 9.82 5.34
CA LYS A 761 -2.78 10.66 4.14
C LYS A 761 -3.50 9.95 2.98
N ALA A 762 -3.20 8.67 2.79
CA ALA A 762 -3.83 7.75 1.86
C ALA A 762 -3.64 6.32 2.39
N ILE A 763 -4.49 5.38 1.98
CA ILE A 763 -4.51 4.00 2.53
C ILE A 763 -3.34 3.12 2.08
N TYR A 764 -2.58 3.57 1.07
CA TYR A 764 -1.33 2.96 0.59
C TYR A 764 -0.07 3.70 1.08
N ALA A 765 -0.22 4.86 1.72
CA ALA A 765 0.90 5.66 2.20
C ALA A 765 1.25 5.24 3.64
N PRO A 766 2.49 4.80 3.93
CA PRO A 766 2.85 4.31 5.25
C PRO A 766 2.79 5.42 6.31
N ALA A 767 2.22 5.13 7.48
CA ALA A 767 2.22 6.06 8.61
C ALA A 767 3.15 5.58 9.72
N ARG A 768 4.25 6.34 9.93
CA ARG A 768 5.18 6.21 11.07
C ARG A 768 4.48 5.87 12.41
N ALA A 769 3.37 6.53 12.72
CA ALA A 769 2.67 6.35 13.99
C ALA A 769 2.14 4.92 14.23
N GLY A 770 1.80 4.17 13.17
CA GLY A 770 1.45 2.75 13.29
C GLY A 770 2.68 1.87 13.45
N GLN A 771 3.72 2.10 12.65
CA GLN A 771 5.00 1.40 12.74
C GLN A 771 5.61 1.51 14.15
N GLU A 772 5.63 2.72 14.72
CA GLU A 772 6.05 2.96 16.10
C GLU A 772 5.20 2.20 17.11
N LEU A 773 3.87 2.20 16.97
CA LEU A 773 2.95 1.50 17.88
C LEU A 773 3.14 -0.03 17.84
N ALA A 774 3.56 -0.59 16.70
CA ALA A 774 3.95 -2.01 16.62
C ALA A 774 5.27 -2.28 17.37
N ILE A 775 6.24 -1.36 17.30
CA ILE A 775 7.52 -1.47 18.04
C ILE A 775 7.29 -1.28 19.54
N GLU A 776 6.50 -0.28 19.96
CA GLU A 776 6.07 -0.07 21.36
C GLU A 776 5.47 -1.36 21.94
N ARG A 777 4.47 -1.94 21.26
CA ARG A 777 3.81 -3.17 21.70
C ARG A 777 4.76 -4.37 21.78
N ALA A 778 5.78 -4.46 20.92
CA ALA A 778 6.77 -5.53 20.99
C ALA A 778 7.69 -5.39 22.22
N PHE A 779 8.08 -4.17 22.58
CA PHE A 779 8.83 -3.89 23.81
C PHE A 779 7.97 -4.10 25.07
N ASP A 780 6.77 -3.52 25.13
CA ASP A 780 5.85 -3.62 26.27
C ASP A 780 5.53 -5.09 26.63
N ARG A 781 5.32 -5.93 25.60
CA ARG A 781 5.02 -7.37 25.78
C ARG A 781 6.24 -8.20 26.20
N SER A 782 7.45 -7.81 25.79
CA SER A 782 8.67 -8.58 26.10
C SER A 782 9.39 -8.10 27.35
N GLY A 783 9.12 -6.88 27.82
CA GLY A 783 9.88 -6.22 28.88
C GLY A 783 11.30 -5.81 28.47
N LEU A 784 11.59 -5.77 27.16
CA LEU A 784 12.90 -5.47 26.58
C LEU A 784 13.01 -3.99 26.19
N GLY A 785 14.22 -3.44 26.22
CA GLY A 785 14.51 -2.10 25.71
C GLY A 785 15.16 -2.09 24.32
N PRO A 786 15.43 -0.90 23.75
CA PRO A 786 16.15 -0.79 22.48
C PRO A 786 17.56 -1.40 22.56
N ASP A 787 18.25 -1.22 23.69
CA ASP A 787 19.57 -1.83 23.95
C ASP A 787 19.55 -3.37 24.08
N ASP A 788 18.39 -4.02 24.20
CA ASP A 788 18.31 -5.49 24.28
C ASP A 788 18.43 -6.19 22.91
N VAL A 789 18.31 -5.42 21.83
CA VAL A 789 18.36 -5.89 20.43
C VAL A 789 19.71 -5.54 19.81
N ASP A 790 20.22 -6.42 18.95
CA ASP A 790 21.48 -6.22 18.22
C ASP A 790 21.26 -5.75 16.77
N TRP A 791 20.18 -6.22 16.15
CA TRP A 791 19.99 -6.19 14.71
C TRP A 791 18.50 -6.23 14.33
N ILE A 792 18.15 -5.61 13.20
CA ILE A 792 16.79 -5.54 12.67
C ILE A 792 16.79 -5.96 11.19
N VAL A 793 15.95 -6.94 10.86
CA VAL A 793 15.57 -7.23 9.47
C VAL A 793 14.33 -6.40 9.15
N ALA A 794 14.58 -5.22 8.59
CA ALA A 794 13.59 -4.21 8.24
C ALA A 794 12.58 -4.70 7.18
N HIS A 795 11.43 -4.05 7.13
CA HIS A 795 10.50 -4.21 6.02
C HIS A 795 11.07 -3.62 4.72
N ALA A 796 11.90 -2.57 4.79
CA ALA A 796 12.57 -1.81 3.73
C ALA A 796 12.58 -2.52 2.37
N THR A 797 11.83 -1.95 1.44
CA THR A 797 11.48 -2.54 0.13
C THR A 797 12.26 -1.89 -1.02
N GLY A 798 13.07 -0.87 -0.75
CA GLY A 798 13.68 -0.01 -1.77
C GLY A 798 12.72 1.06 -2.29
N THR A 799 11.55 1.26 -1.66
CA THR A 799 10.65 2.37 -1.99
C THR A 799 11.03 3.59 -1.15
N PRO A 800 11.42 4.75 -1.73
CA PRO A 800 11.98 5.85 -0.96
C PRO A 800 11.14 6.27 0.26
N ALA A 801 9.83 6.49 0.08
CA ALA A 801 8.94 6.90 1.18
C ALA A 801 8.64 5.78 2.21
N GLY A 802 8.77 4.50 1.82
CA GLY A 802 8.58 3.37 2.73
C GLY A 802 9.82 3.12 3.58
N ASP A 803 10.98 3.09 2.93
CA ASP A 803 12.29 2.97 3.56
C ASP A 803 12.59 4.19 4.46
N GLU A 804 12.17 5.41 4.07
CA GLU A 804 12.26 6.63 4.89
C GLU A 804 11.37 6.54 6.15
N ALA A 805 10.10 6.18 5.99
CA ALA A 805 9.16 6.05 7.11
C ALA A 805 9.61 4.99 8.12
N GLU A 806 10.13 3.84 7.65
CA GLU A 806 10.67 2.82 8.53
C GLU A 806 12.00 3.21 9.17
N PHE A 807 12.95 3.81 8.45
CA PHE A 807 14.26 4.10 9.05
C PHE A 807 14.16 5.17 10.13
N THR A 808 13.37 6.22 9.88
CA THR A 808 12.91 7.19 10.91
C THR A 808 12.13 6.47 12.02
N SER A 809 11.23 5.56 11.62
CA SER A 809 10.47 4.61 12.46
C SER A 809 11.32 3.95 13.55
N LEU A 810 12.37 3.29 13.09
CA LEU A 810 13.33 2.55 13.90
C LEU A 810 14.27 3.50 14.64
N GLY A 811 14.77 4.57 14.02
CA GLY A 811 15.78 5.47 14.59
C GLY A 811 15.34 6.08 15.92
N GLN A 812 14.06 6.47 16.01
CA GLN A 812 13.49 7.10 17.19
C GLN A 812 13.08 6.10 18.27
N ARG A 813 12.81 4.84 17.91
CA ARG A 813 12.43 3.77 18.85
C ARG A 813 13.60 2.88 19.27
N TYR A 814 14.69 2.90 18.53
CA TYR A 814 15.98 2.25 18.81
C TYR A 814 17.10 3.24 19.20
N ALA A 815 16.74 4.44 19.67
CA ALA A 815 17.65 5.45 20.24
C ALA A 815 18.19 5.03 21.63
N GLY A 816 18.85 3.87 21.71
CA GLY A 816 19.51 3.36 22.91
C GLY A 816 20.93 3.89 23.10
N ALA A 817 21.64 3.38 24.11
CA ALA A 817 23.05 3.67 24.37
C ALA A 817 24.00 3.00 23.36
N ARG A 818 23.52 2.02 22.58
CA ARG A 818 24.23 1.33 21.50
C ARG A 818 23.47 1.50 20.19
N LYS A 819 24.20 1.74 19.09
CA LYS A 819 23.59 1.68 17.74
C LYS A 819 23.14 0.26 17.41
N THR A 820 21.95 0.13 16.84
CA THR A 820 21.36 -1.15 16.39
C THR A 820 21.65 -1.36 14.91
N LEU A 821 22.01 -2.58 14.50
CA LEU A 821 22.25 -2.90 13.08
C LEU A 821 20.93 -3.01 12.30
N VAL A 822 20.89 -2.58 11.04
CA VAL A 822 19.67 -2.67 10.20
C VAL A 822 19.99 -3.19 8.80
N THR A 823 19.19 -4.14 8.30
CA THR A 823 19.30 -4.73 6.96
C THR A 823 17.91 -5.07 6.40
N SER A 824 17.78 -5.33 5.10
CA SER A 824 16.62 -5.99 4.50
C SER A 824 17.05 -6.96 3.40
N ASN A 825 16.56 -8.19 3.49
CA ASN A 825 16.77 -9.26 2.50
C ASN A 825 16.16 -8.96 1.11
N LYS A 826 15.31 -7.94 0.99
CA LYS A 826 14.56 -7.64 -0.24
C LYS A 826 15.42 -7.04 -1.34
N SER A 827 16.59 -6.49 -1.03
CA SER A 827 17.58 -6.12 -2.06
C SER A 827 18.17 -7.33 -2.79
N LEU A 828 18.13 -8.51 -2.17
CA LEU A 828 18.64 -9.78 -2.71
C LEU A 828 17.53 -10.60 -3.37
N VAL A 829 16.55 -11.07 -2.59
CA VAL A 829 15.48 -11.98 -3.08
C VAL A 829 14.20 -11.26 -3.53
N GLY A 830 14.17 -9.93 -3.43
CA GLY A 830 12.97 -9.14 -3.67
C GLY A 830 11.89 -9.29 -2.60
N HIS A 831 10.74 -8.68 -2.82
CA HIS A 831 9.62 -8.71 -1.88
C HIS A 831 8.75 -9.94 -2.13
N CYS A 832 8.91 -10.97 -1.29
CA CYS A 832 8.15 -12.23 -1.29
C CYS A 832 6.67 -12.08 -0.84
N GLY A 833 6.03 -10.94 -1.09
CA GLY A 833 4.65 -10.63 -0.71
C GLY A 833 4.28 -11.04 0.72
N TRP A 834 3.24 -11.86 0.84
CA TRP A 834 2.69 -12.39 2.09
C TRP A 834 3.69 -13.27 2.88
N ALA A 835 4.67 -13.88 2.22
CA ALA A 835 5.74 -14.68 2.84
C ALA A 835 6.94 -13.85 3.33
N ALA A 836 6.99 -12.53 3.06
CA ALA A 836 8.17 -11.72 3.32
C ALA A 836 8.59 -11.67 4.81
N GLY A 837 7.62 -11.73 5.73
CA GLY A 837 7.87 -11.81 7.17
C GLY A 837 8.61 -13.09 7.56
N VAL A 838 8.08 -14.26 7.19
CA VAL A 838 8.71 -15.56 7.51
C VAL A 838 10.06 -15.75 6.81
N VAL A 839 10.26 -15.20 5.61
CA VAL A 839 11.59 -15.19 4.94
C VAL A 839 12.61 -14.37 5.75
N SER A 840 12.20 -13.26 6.37
CA SER A 840 13.03 -12.50 7.32
C SER A 840 13.23 -13.22 8.66
N VAL A 841 12.25 -13.96 9.16
CA VAL A 841 12.41 -14.81 10.35
C VAL A 841 13.44 -15.91 10.10
N ILE A 842 13.39 -16.59 8.95
CA ILE A 842 14.34 -17.65 8.59
C ILE A 842 15.75 -17.07 8.37
N HIS A 843 15.87 -15.87 7.79
CA HIS A 843 17.13 -15.11 7.73
C HIS A 843 17.72 -14.91 9.15
N THR A 844 16.91 -14.46 10.11
CA THR A 844 17.32 -14.28 11.51
C THR A 844 17.74 -15.59 12.19
N LEU A 845 17.00 -16.68 11.99
CA LEU A 845 17.32 -18.00 12.55
C LEU A 845 18.62 -18.58 11.97
N LEU A 846 18.90 -18.32 10.69
CA LEU A 846 20.18 -18.67 10.06
C LEU A 846 21.34 -17.83 10.61
N ALA A 847 21.18 -16.52 10.77
CA ALA A 847 22.18 -15.65 11.39
C ALA A 847 22.52 -16.06 12.84
N LEU A 848 21.51 -16.39 13.64
CA LEU A 848 21.68 -16.94 15.00
C LEU A 848 22.44 -18.28 14.98
N ARG A 849 22.07 -19.19 14.07
CA ARG A 849 22.70 -20.50 13.86
C ARG A 849 24.19 -20.38 13.45
N HIS A 850 24.52 -19.45 12.57
CA HIS A 850 25.86 -19.28 12.01
C HIS A 850 26.74 -18.32 12.81
N GLY A 851 26.18 -17.52 13.72
CA GLY A 851 26.92 -16.56 14.53
C GLY A 851 27.46 -15.40 13.71
N THR A 852 26.70 -14.93 12.73
CA THR A 852 27.08 -13.84 11.81
C THR A 852 25.81 -13.13 11.33
N ILE A 853 25.83 -11.81 11.33
CA ILE A 853 24.82 -10.96 10.70
C ILE A 853 25.31 -10.65 9.27
N PRO A 854 24.56 -11.00 8.21
CA PRO A 854 24.94 -10.66 6.84
C PRO A 854 25.04 -9.15 6.58
N ALA A 855 25.78 -8.79 5.52
CA ALA A 855 25.85 -7.42 5.04
C ALA A 855 24.53 -7.00 4.37
N GLN A 856 24.27 -5.68 4.28
CA GLN A 856 23.22 -5.18 3.42
C GLN A 856 23.64 -5.30 1.96
N TYR A 857 22.99 -6.21 1.23
CA TYR A 857 23.24 -6.40 -0.19
C TYR A 857 22.75 -5.19 -1.00
N ARG A 858 23.54 -4.75 -1.99
CA ARG A 858 23.30 -3.55 -2.84
C ARG A 858 23.11 -2.23 -2.06
N PHE A 859 24.01 -1.98 -1.11
CA PHE A 859 24.14 -0.71 -0.39
C PHE A 859 25.52 -0.08 -0.64
N GLU A 860 25.53 1.22 -0.93
CA GLU A 860 26.71 2.08 -1.05
C GLU A 860 26.69 3.15 0.06
N ARG A 861 25.52 3.76 0.32
CA ARG A 861 25.33 4.76 1.40
C ARG A 861 23.85 5.01 1.69
N LEU A 862 23.54 5.48 2.90
CA LEU A 862 22.20 6.00 3.22
C LEU A 862 21.84 7.20 2.33
N PRO A 863 20.54 7.43 2.03
CA PRO A 863 20.06 8.71 1.51
C PRO A 863 20.39 9.87 2.45
N ASP A 864 20.70 11.05 1.92
CA ASP A 864 21.06 12.24 2.72
C ASP A 864 19.96 12.61 3.75
N ALA A 865 18.69 12.40 3.41
CA ALA A 865 17.54 12.63 4.29
C ALA A 865 17.47 11.68 5.51
N LEU A 866 18.21 10.57 5.50
CA LEU A 866 18.30 9.60 6.59
C LEU A 866 19.64 9.66 7.34
N ALA A 867 20.54 10.58 6.96
CA ALA A 867 21.83 10.75 7.62
C ALA A 867 21.67 11.23 9.09
N ASP A 868 20.75 12.17 9.33
CA ASP A 868 20.49 12.72 10.67
C ASP A 868 19.70 11.74 11.58
N GLU A 869 18.83 10.90 11.01
CA GLU A 869 18.09 9.85 11.73
C GLU A 869 18.96 8.62 12.07
N ALA A 870 20.17 8.53 11.51
CA ALA A 870 21.08 7.39 11.71
C ALA A 870 21.78 7.39 13.09
N ASP A 871 21.45 8.31 14.01
CA ASP A 871 22.18 8.40 15.28
C ASP A 871 21.98 7.17 16.19
N GLY A 872 20.83 6.49 16.10
CA GLY A 872 20.58 5.19 16.76
C GLY A 872 20.88 3.94 15.92
N LEU A 873 21.19 4.06 14.63
CA LEU A 873 21.18 2.94 13.67
C LEU A 873 22.49 2.79 12.88
N THR A 874 22.72 1.61 12.30
CA THR A 874 23.86 1.37 11.39
C THR A 874 23.54 0.28 10.37
N VAL A 875 23.75 0.56 9.09
CA VAL A 875 23.63 -0.45 8.02
C VAL A 875 25.00 -1.11 7.79
N PRO A 876 25.12 -2.45 7.90
CA PRO A 876 26.41 -3.13 7.79
C PRO A 876 26.84 -3.36 6.33
N GLU A 877 27.90 -2.71 5.88
CA GLU A 877 28.52 -2.93 4.55
C GLU A 877 29.21 -4.30 4.41
N GLN A 878 29.52 -4.98 5.52
CA GLN A 878 30.26 -6.25 5.58
C GLN A 878 29.65 -7.18 6.64
N PRO A 879 29.75 -8.52 6.49
CA PRO A 879 29.19 -9.46 7.47
C PRO A 879 29.79 -9.27 8.87
N VAL A 880 28.94 -9.09 9.88
CA VAL A 880 29.35 -8.79 11.26
C VAL A 880 29.35 -10.07 12.10
N PRO A 881 30.49 -10.47 12.72
CA PRO A 881 30.51 -11.61 13.63
C PRO A 881 29.59 -11.39 14.84
N TRP A 882 28.69 -12.35 15.08
CA TRP A 882 27.68 -12.29 16.13
C TRP A 882 27.78 -13.53 17.05
N PRO A 883 28.88 -13.66 17.83
CA PRO A 883 29.14 -14.80 18.69
C PRO A 883 28.21 -14.81 19.92
N ALA A 884 27.81 -16.00 20.36
CA ALA A 884 27.01 -16.16 21.57
C ALA A 884 27.78 -15.66 22.81
N SER A 885 27.08 -15.01 23.74
CA SER A 885 27.66 -14.41 24.94
C SER A 885 27.10 -15.05 26.21
N ALA A 886 27.96 -15.26 27.22
CA ALA A 886 27.51 -15.71 28.53
C ALA A 886 26.64 -14.65 29.25
N ALA A 887 26.85 -13.36 28.94
CA ALA A 887 26.28 -12.24 29.70
C ALA A 887 24.86 -11.81 29.26
N ARG A 888 24.51 -12.01 27.98
CA ARG A 888 23.15 -11.75 27.44
C ARG A 888 22.92 -12.58 26.18
N PRO A 889 21.65 -12.96 25.87
CA PRO A 889 21.32 -13.53 24.58
C PRO A 889 21.58 -12.52 23.45
N ARG A 890 21.96 -13.06 22.29
CA ARG A 890 21.80 -12.42 20.99
C ARG A 890 20.31 -12.28 20.66
N ARG A 891 19.89 -11.09 20.23
CA ARG A 891 18.50 -10.82 19.82
C ARG A 891 18.41 -9.98 18.56
N ALA A 892 17.44 -10.26 17.71
CA ALA A 892 17.14 -9.44 16.54
C ALA A 892 15.63 -9.24 16.37
N ALA A 893 15.25 -8.14 15.73
CA ALA A 893 13.87 -7.85 15.38
C ALA A 893 13.58 -8.05 13.88
N VAL A 894 12.32 -8.27 13.54
CA VAL A 894 11.82 -8.43 12.16
C VAL A 894 10.59 -7.53 12.00
N SER A 895 10.64 -6.60 11.04
CA SER A 895 9.52 -5.72 10.69
C SER A 895 8.77 -6.24 9.46
N GLY A 896 7.45 -6.09 9.47
CA GLY A 896 6.58 -6.26 8.31
C GLY A 896 5.47 -5.22 8.32
N PHE A 897 5.41 -4.36 7.31
CA PHE A 897 4.41 -3.29 7.19
C PHE A 897 3.62 -3.50 5.89
N GLY A 898 2.34 -3.84 6.00
CA GLY A 898 1.48 -4.13 4.85
C GLY A 898 0.70 -2.93 4.34
N PHE A 899 0.32 -2.98 3.06
CA PHE A 899 -0.66 -2.07 2.45
C PHE A 899 -1.94 -2.02 3.30
N GLY A 900 -2.57 -0.84 3.40
CA GLY A 900 -3.61 -0.60 4.40
C GLY A 900 -3.07 -0.15 5.76
N GLY A 901 -1.75 -0.11 5.94
CA GLY A 901 -1.12 0.27 7.21
C GLY A 901 -1.28 -0.82 8.25
N THR A 902 -0.88 -2.04 7.91
CA THR A 902 -1.09 -3.27 8.71
C THR A 902 0.26 -3.79 9.23
N ASN A 903 0.61 -3.46 10.46
CA ASN A 903 2.00 -3.54 10.94
C ASN A 903 2.23 -4.68 11.92
N ALA A 904 3.39 -5.34 11.78
CA ALA A 904 3.91 -6.29 12.74
C ALA A 904 5.40 -6.06 12.98
N HIS A 905 5.82 -6.15 14.24
CA HIS A 905 7.22 -6.10 14.66
C HIS A 905 7.50 -7.23 15.66
N MET A 906 8.39 -8.16 15.29
CA MET A 906 8.65 -9.40 16.03
C MET A 906 10.08 -9.42 16.57
N ILE A 907 10.27 -9.74 17.85
CA ILE A 907 11.59 -9.90 18.49
C ILE A 907 11.90 -11.40 18.63
N ILE A 908 13.11 -11.80 18.23
CA ILE A 908 13.62 -13.18 18.28
C ILE A 908 14.92 -13.22 19.09
N SER A 909 15.03 -14.17 20.03
CA SER A 909 16.22 -14.40 20.88
C SER A 909 16.84 -15.78 20.63
N GLU A 910 18.09 -16.00 21.07
CA GLU A 910 18.66 -17.36 21.16
C GLU A 910 18.23 -18.14 22.43
N ASP A 911 18.37 -19.48 22.42
CA ASP A 911 18.17 -20.35 23.60
C ASP A 911 19.31 -20.17 24.62
N HIS A 912 19.30 -19.06 25.36
CA HIS A 912 20.33 -18.77 26.36
C HIS A 912 20.06 -19.48 27.68
N ARG A 913 20.87 -20.49 28.00
CA ARG A 913 20.70 -21.36 29.18
C ARG A 913 21.34 -20.81 30.47
N GLY A 914 21.82 -19.57 30.45
CA GLY A 914 22.62 -18.97 31.53
C GLY A 914 21.86 -18.16 32.59
N THR A 915 20.66 -17.66 32.29
CA THR A 915 20.00 -16.61 33.10
C THR A 915 18.50 -16.81 33.27
N ARG A 916 18.01 -16.74 34.52
CA ARG A 916 16.57 -16.64 34.87
C ARG A 916 15.99 -15.22 34.70
N SER A 917 16.78 -14.28 34.18
CA SER A 917 16.44 -12.87 34.00
C SER A 917 16.41 -12.52 32.52
N GLY A 918 15.30 -11.95 32.03
CA GLY A 918 15.12 -11.63 30.62
C GLY A 918 14.64 -12.79 29.75
N HIS A 919 13.93 -13.77 30.35
CA HIS A 919 12.86 -14.44 29.61
C HIS A 919 11.85 -13.36 29.17
N PRO A 920 11.27 -13.45 27.97
CA PRO A 920 10.15 -12.59 27.62
C PRO A 920 9.01 -12.88 28.60
N ALA A 921 8.26 -11.86 29.01
CA ALA A 921 7.00 -12.11 29.70
C ALA A 921 6.11 -12.96 28.79
N ALA A 922 5.46 -13.98 29.35
CA ALA A 922 4.43 -14.68 28.60
C ALA A 922 3.33 -13.70 28.19
N LEU A 923 2.70 -13.93 27.03
CA LEU A 923 1.46 -13.22 26.74
C LEU A 923 0.47 -13.55 27.89
N PRO A 924 -0.24 -12.55 28.45
CA PRO A 924 -1.05 -12.77 29.65
C PRO A 924 -1.99 -13.96 29.51
N ALA A 925 -2.12 -14.77 30.56
CA ALA A 925 -3.03 -15.90 30.57
C ALA A 925 -4.44 -15.46 30.10
N PRO A 926 -5.09 -16.24 29.21
CA PRO A 926 -6.40 -15.89 28.66
C PRO A 926 -7.39 -15.41 29.73
N VAL A 927 -8.07 -14.28 29.51
CA VAL A 927 -9.02 -13.78 30.49
C VAL A 927 -10.15 -14.79 30.66
N GLY A 928 -10.25 -15.43 31.84
CA GLY A 928 -11.32 -16.35 32.21
C GLY A 928 -12.69 -15.69 32.41
N GLU A 929 -13.01 -14.73 31.56
CA GLU A 929 -14.24 -13.92 31.51
C GLU A 929 -15.00 -14.22 30.22
N ASP A 930 -16.31 -13.98 30.22
CA ASP A 930 -17.13 -14.08 29.01
C ASP A 930 -16.72 -13.03 27.96
N LEU A 931 -16.59 -13.47 26.72
CA LEU A 931 -16.67 -12.57 25.56
C LEU A 931 -18.14 -12.39 25.18
N VAL A 932 -18.55 -11.15 24.89
CA VAL A 932 -19.96 -10.79 24.69
C VAL A 932 -20.14 -9.95 23.43
N LEU A 933 -21.23 -10.23 22.70
CA LEU A 933 -21.72 -9.41 21.61
C LEU A 933 -22.53 -8.25 22.20
N VAL A 934 -22.14 -7.00 21.91
CA VAL A 934 -22.81 -5.78 22.40
C VAL A 934 -23.59 -5.02 21.32
N GLY A 935 -23.37 -5.34 20.04
CA GLY A 935 -24.08 -4.73 18.93
C GLY A 935 -23.77 -5.41 17.59
N TRP A 936 -24.63 -5.18 16.61
CA TRP A 936 -24.45 -5.65 15.24
C TRP A 936 -25.14 -4.72 14.24
N SER A 937 -24.77 -4.83 12.97
CA SER A 937 -25.45 -4.21 11.83
C SER A 937 -25.24 -5.06 10.58
N SER A 938 -26.04 -4.84 9.53
CA SER A 938 -25.89 -5.53 8.25
C SER A 938 -26.24 -4.63 7.08
N HIS A 939 -25.52 -4.78 5.97
CA HIS A 939 -25.77 -4.04 4.74
C HIS A 939 -26.00 -5.04 3.59
N GLN A 940 -27.26 -5.17 3.16
CA GLN A 940 -27.73 -6.18 2.21
C GLN A 940 -28.50 -5.52 1.05
N PRO A 941 -28.57 -6.14 -0.14
CA PRO A 941 -29.40 -5.64 -1.24
C PRO A 941 -30.88 -5.57 -0.85
N GLY A 942 -31.65 -4.70 -1.49
CA GLY A 942 -32.97 -4.27 -1.03
C GLY A 942 -32.97 -3.34 0.20
N GLY A 943 -31.91 -3.37 1.03
CA GLY A 943 -31.79 -2.55 2.25
C GLY A 943 -32.77 -2.90 3.36
N PRO A 944 -32.88 -4.18 3.80
CA PRO A 944 -33.76 -4.59 4.89
C PRO A 944 -33.37 -3.94 6.23
N ASP A 945 -34.37 -3.66 7.07
CA ASP A 945 -34.16 -3.26 8.47
C ASP A 945 -33.89 -4.46 9.38
N ALA A 946 -33.54 -4.18 10.65
CA ALA A 946 -33.17 -5.23 11.61
C ALA A 946 -34.30 -6.24 11.88
N ASP A 947 -35.57 -5.81 11.84
CA ASP A 947 -36.73 -6.69 12.02
C ASP A 947 -36.92 -7.61 10.81
N ALA A 948 -36.73 -7.09 9.58
CA ALA A 948 -36.76 -7.89 8.36
C ALA A 948 -35.62 -8.92 8.31
N VAL A 949 -34.40 -8.52 8.72
CA VAL A 949 -33.24 -9.44 8.81
C VAL A 949 -33.46 -10.52 9.88
N ALA A 950 -34.02 -10.17 11.04
CA ALA A 950 -34.38 -11.15 12.07
C ALA A 950 -35.47 -12.12 11.61
N ALA A 951 -36.49 -11.62 10.90
CA ALA A 951 -37.56 -12.45 10.33
C ALA A 951 -37.02 -13.43 9.27
N TRP A 952 -36.12 -12.98 8.39
CA TRP A 952 -35.41 -13.82 7.41
C TRP A 952 -34.57 -14.90 8.09
N ALA A 953 -33.73 -14.54 9.06
CA ALA A 953 -32.91 -15.49 9.81
C ALA A 953 -33.74 -16.53 10.58
N ALA A 954 -34.95 -16.16 11.02
CA ALA A 954 -35.92 -17.07 11.63
C ALA A 954 -36.75 -17.92 10.63
N GLY A 955 -36.51 -17.81 9.32
CA GLY A 955 -37.27 -18.52 8.28
C GLY A 955 -38.72 -18.06 8.13
N THR A 956 -39.05 -16.84 8.57
CA THR A 956 -40.41 -16.26 8.55
C THR A 956 -40.57 -15.04 7.65
N GLY A 957 -39.46 -14.37 7.31
CA GLY A 957 -39.37 -13.34 6.28
C GLY A 957 -39.20 -13.92 4.89
N GLY A 958 -39.14 -13.04 3.88
CA GLY A 958 -38.63 -13.41 2.55
C GLY A 958 -37.12 -13.28 2.47
N ASP A 959 -36.50 -13.94 1.49
CA ASP A 959 -35.07 -13.78 1.21
C ASP A 959 -34.71 -12.34 0.78
N PRO A 960 -33.52 -11.83 1.15
CA PRO A 960 -33.01 -10.56 0.63
C PRO A 960 -32.75 -10.65 -0.87
N GLU A 961 -32.68 -9.49 -1.54
CA GLU A 961 -32.26 -9.45 -2.95
C GLU A 961 -30.84 -10.02 -3.10
N PRO A 962 -30.54 -10.80 -4.15
CA PRO A 962 -29.28 -11.55 -4.22
C PRO A 962 -28.04 -10.70 -4.56
N SER A 963 -28.21 -9.48 -5.07
CA SER A 963 -27.11 -8.59 -5.47
C SER A 963 -27.55 -7.14 -5.55
N PHE A 964 -26.62 -6.21 -5.28
CA PHE A 964 -26.77 -4.77 -5.56
C PHE A 964 -26.75 -4.45 -7.08
N GLY A 965 -26.60 -5.46 -7.93
CA GLY A 965 -26.56 -5.36 -9.38
C GLY A 965 -25.18 -4.98 -9.94
N THR A 966 -25.16 -4.66 -11.23
CA THR A 966 -23.94 -4.39 -12.01
C THR A 966 -23.09 -3.26 -11.40
N THR A 967 -23.74 -2.23 -10.86
CA THR A 967 -23.11 -1.05 -10.24
C THR A 967 -23.59 -0.90 -8.80
N TYR A 968 -22.66 -0.90 -7.83
CA TYR A 968 -23.01 -0.69 -6.42
C TYR A 968 -23.49 0.77 -6.17
N PRO A 969 -24.55 1.00 -5.35
CA PRO A 969 -25.07 2.33 -5.06
C PRO A 969 -24.14 3.13 -4.13
N VAL A 970 -23.09 3.72 -4.71
CA VAL A 970 -22.10 4.54 -3.99
C VAL A 970 -22.80 5.72 -3.27
N PRO A 971 -22.61 5.89 -1.94
CA PRO A 971 -23.26 6.95 -1.17
C PRO A 971 -22.85 8.38 -1.61
N PRO A 972 -23.70 9.39 -1.36
CA PRO A 972 -23.31 10.79 -1.54
C PRO A 972 -22.20 11.19 -0.54
N PHE A 973 -21.34 12.12 -0.94
CA PHE A 973 -20.13 12.53 -0.20
C PHE A 973 -20.38 12.98 1.26
N GLN A 974 -21.58 13.49 1.54
CA GLN A 974 -22.00 13.88 2.89
C GLN A 974 -22.09 12.69 3.86
N GLN A 975 -22.34 11.48 3.34
CA GLN A 975 -22.45 10.24 4.11
C GLN A 975 -21.15 9.42 4.04
N LEU A 976 -20.54 9.31 2.84
CA LEU A 976 -19.24 8.70 2.64
C LEU A 976 -18.19 9.78 2.35
N ARG A 977 -17.38 10.13 3.35
CA ARG A 977 -16.34 11.18 3.28
C ARG A 977 -15.10 10.73 2.49
N MET A 978 -15.30 10.28 1.26
CA MET A 978 -14.28 9.77 0.35
C MET A 978 -14.41 10.47 -1.00
N PRO A 979 -13.32 10.93 -1.64
CA PRO A 979 -13.41 11.65 -2.91
C PRO A 979 -14.21 10.85 -3.97
N PRO A 980 -15.11 11.48 -4.75
CA PRO A 980 -15.95 10.75 -5.71
C PRO A 980 -15.22 9.86 -6.74
N PRO A 981 -13.97 10.13 -7.18
CA PRO A 981 -13.19 9.18 -7.97
C PRO A 981 -12.85 7.91 -7.17
N THR A 982 -12.16 8.06 -6.03
CA THR A 982 -11.79 6.98 -5.12
C THR A 982 -13.01 6.15 -4.67
N ALA A 983 -14.13 6.81 -4.38
CA ALA A 983 -15.38 6.16 -3.96
C ALA A 983 -16.06 5.32 -5.06
N ARG A 984 -15.79 5.60 -6.35
CA ARG A 984 -16.24 4.77 -7.48
C ARG A 984 -15.27 3.65 -7.84
N ALA A 985 -13.99 3.81 -7.50
CA ALA A 985 -12.95 2.81 -7.76
C ALA A 985 -12.80 1.78 -6.62
N THR A 986 -13.25 2.14 -5.40
CA THR A 986 -13.32 1.25 -4.24
C THR A 986 -14.32 0.12 -4.46
N ASP A 987 -13.93 -1.14 -4.23
CA ASP A 987 -14.83 -2.29 -4.32
C ASP A 987 -15.99 -2.21 -3.31
N ARG A 988 -17.13 -2.79 -3.70
CA ARG A 988 -18.36 -2.77 -2.89
C ARG A 988 -18.16 -3.36 -1.50
N THR A 989 -17.38 -4.44 -1.35
CA THR A 989 -17.05 -5.04 -0.04
C THR A 989 -16.52 -4.00 0.96
N GLN A 990 -15.54 -3.19 0.54
CA GLN A 990 -14.90 -2.17 1.36
C GLN A 990 -15.85 -1.00 1.68
N LEU A 991 -16.79 -0.68 0.78
CA LEU A 991 -17.83 0.33 1.01
C LEU A 991 -18.93 -0.18 1.96
N MET A 992 -19.33 -1.44 1.82
CA MET A 992 -20.34 -2.12 2.64
C MET A 992 -19.88 -2.22 4.10
N MET A 993 -18.59 -2.49 4.35
CA MET A 993 -18.02 -2.42 5.71
C MET A 993 -18.14 -1.03 6.33
N VAL A 994 -17.76 0.02 5.60
CA VAL A 994 -17.90 1.42 6.07
C VAL A 994 -19.37 1.76 6.33
N ARG A 995 -20.31 1.19 5.56
CA ARG A 995 -21.75 1.30 5.83
C ARG A 995 -22.17 0.63 7.12
N CYS A 996 -21.84 -0.64 7.33
CA CYS A 996 -22.20 -1.33 8.57
C CYS A 996 -21.71 -0.57 9.82
N MET A 997 -20.49 -0.02 9.80
CA MET A 997 -19.95 0.78 10.91
C MET A 997 -20.66 2.14 11.11
N GLN A 998 -21.23 2.73 10.05
CA GLN A 998 -22.13 3.89 10.13
C GLN A 998 -23.54 3.52 10.62
N GLU A 999 -23.96 2.28 10.38
CA GLU A 999 -25.31 1.76 10.65
C GLU A 999 -25.43 1.08 12.03
N LEU A 1000 -24.32 0.91 12.77
CA LEU A 1000 -24.31 0.55 14.19
C LEU A 1000 -25.04 1.60 15.07
N ASP A 1001 -25.55 1.14 16.21
CA ASP A 1001 -25.99 2.02 17.31
C ASP A 1001 -24.89 2.99 17.77
N GLU A 1002 -25.27 4.18 18.22
CA GLU A 1002 -24.33 5.25 18.58
C GLU A 1002 -23.50 4.90 19.83
N ALA A 1003 -24.07 4.23 20.84
CA ALA A 1003 -23.32 3.88 22.05
C ALA A 1003 -22.31 2.76 21.75
N VAL A 1004 -22.71 1.77 20.94
CA VAL A 1004 -21.82 0.70 20.46
C VAL A 1004 -20.70 1.25 19.58
N ARG A 1005 -21.02 2.18 18.65
CA ARG A 1005 -20.01 2.89 17.85
C ARG A 1005 -19.08 3.72 18.72
N GLN A 1006 -19.60 4.43 19.73
CA GLN A 1006 -18.80 5.28 20.59
C GLN A 1006 -17.78 4.46 21.40
N LEU A 1007 -18.16 3.30 21.94
CA LEU A 1007 -17.21 2.36 22.57
C LEU A 1007 -16.01 2.05 21.65
N CYS A 1008 -16.29 1.74 20.38
CA CYS A 1008 -15.25 1.41 19.39
C CYS A 1008 -14.31 2.59 19.09
N LEU A 1009 -14.78 3.84 19.25
CA LEU A 1009 -14.02 5.06 19.01
C LEU A 1009 -13.26 5.53 20.27
N ASP A 1010 -13.84 5.40 21.45
CA ASP A 1010 -13.15 5.67 22.72
C ASP A 1010 -11.95 4.71 22.86
N HIS A 1011 -12.17 3.42 22.59
CA HIS A 1011 -11.13 2.40 22.54
C HIS A 1011 -10.34 2.37 21.22
N HIS A 1012 -10.41 3.37 20.33
CA HIS A 1012 -9.78 3.34 18.99
C HIS A 1012 -8.35 2.77 18.95
N LYS A 1013 -7.50 3.04 19.96
CA LYS A 1013 -6.15 2.45 20.05
C LYS A 1013 -6.12 0.93 20.23
N THR A 1014 -7.09 0.35 20.92
CA THR A 1014 -7.24 -1.10 21.20
C THR A 1014 -8.49 -1.71 20.54
N THR A 1015 -9.16 -1.00 19.62
CA THR A 1015 -10.21 -1.59 18.77
C THR A 1015 -9.58 -2.33 17.59
N GLY A 1016 -9.79 -3.65 17.52
CA GLY A 1016 -9.39 -4.52 16.41
C GLY A 1016 -10.46 -4.64 15.32
N VAL A 1017 -10.05 -5.06 14.12
CA VAL A 1017 -10.92 -5.31 12.97
C VAL A 1017 -10.57 -6.66 12.35
N VAL A 1018 -11.49 -7.61 12.37
CA VAL A 1018 -11.31 -8.97 11.85
C VAL A 1018 -12.43 -9.25 10.84
N VAL A 1019 -12.07 -9.48 9.57
CA VAL A 1019 -13.06 -9.63 8.49
C VAL A 1019 -12.92 -10.96 7.77
N GLY A 1020 -13.99 -11.75 7.79
CA GLY A 1020 -14.16 -12.91 6.93
C GLY A 1020 -14.47 -12.50 5.49
N HIS A 1021 -13.60 -12.86 4.56
CA HIS A 1021 -13.79 -12.69 3.12
C HIS A 1021 -13.20 -13.88 2.36
N THR A 1022 -13.72 -14.18 1.17
CA THR A 1022 -13.45 -15.46 0.51
C THR A 1022 -13.10 -15.25 -0.96
N GLY A 1023 -11.85 -15.56 -1.31
CA GLY A 1023 -11.28 -15.28 -2.62
C GLY A 1023 -11.16 -13.79 -2.94
N ALA A 1024 -11.09 -13.47 -4.23
CA ALA A 1024 -10.80 -12.12 -4.71
C ALA A 1024 -12.03 -11.20 -4.69
N THR A 1025 -11.79 -9.89 -4.51
CA THR A 1025 -12.86 -8.89 -4.61
C THR A 1025 -13.41 -8.81 -6.05
N ARG A 1026 -14.65 -8.33 -6.20
CA ARG A 1026 -15.29 -8.23 -7.51
C ARG A 1026 -14.52 -7.32 -8.47
N ASN A 1027 -13.98 -6.20 -7.98
CA ASN A 1027 -13.14 -5.33 -8.80
C ASN A 1027 -11.82 -6.01 -9.20
N ALA A 1028 -11.15 -6.73 -8.30
CA ALA A 1028 -9.92 -7.48 -8.63
C ALA A 1028 -10.16 -8.59 -9.66
N LEU A 1029 -11.29 -9.30 -9.57
CA LEU A 1029 -11.69 -10.30 -10.57
C LEU A 1029 -11.91 -9.67 -11.96
N LEU A 1030 -12.72 -8.62 -12.05
CA LEU A 1030 -12.94 -7.91 -13.32
C LEU A 1030 -11.63 -7.34 -13.89
N TYR A 1031 -10.74 -6.88 -13.01
CA TYR A 1031 -9.42 -6.38 -13.40
C TYR A 1031 -8.52 -7.47 -13.98
N LYS A 1032 -8.56 -8.70 -13.45
CA LYS A 1032 -7.84 -9.85 -14.02
C LYS A 1032 -8.25 -10.13 -15.46
N THR A 1033 -9.54 -10.15 -15.79
CA THR A 1033 -9.99 -10.25 -17.20
C THR A 1033 -9.50 -9.07 -18.06
N ARG A 1034 -9.61 -7.84 -17.54
CA ARG A 1034 -9.19 -6.61 -18.24
C ARG A 1034 -7.70 -6.61 -18.59
N ALA A 1035 -6.84 -7.04 -17.66
CA ALA A 1035 -5.39 -7.11 -17.85
C ALA A 1035 -4.95 -8.11 -18.94
N TYR A 1036 -5.79 -9.10 -19.26
CA TYR A 1036 -5.46 -10.21 -20.17
C TYR A 1036 -5.95 -10.02 -21.61
N LEU A 1037 -6.62 -8.92 -21.96
CA LEU A 1037 -7.23 -8.73 -23.28
C LEU A 1037 -6.24 -8.96 -24.46
N ASP A 1038 -4.99 -8.48 -24.38
CA ASP A 1038 -3.94 -8.72 -25.39
C ASP A 1038 -3.52 -10.20 -25.50
N GLU A 1039 -3.47 -10.92 -24.37
CA GLU A 1039 -3.08 -12.34 -24.31
C GLU A 1039 -4.23 -13.22 -24.82
N ILE A 1040 -5.47 -12.91 -24.43
CA ILE A 1040 -6.68 -13.54 -24.94
C ILE A 1040 -6.77 -13.33 -26.46
N GLY A 1041 -6.61 -12.09 -26.92
CA GLY A 1041 -6.56 -11.73 -28.34
C GLY A 1041 -5.43 -12.42 -29.11
N HIS A 1042 -4.30 -12.69 -28.46
CA HIS A 1042 -3.22 -13.50 -29.05
C HIS A 1042 -3.58 -14.98 -29.14
N ALA A 1043 -4.15 -15.56 -28.07
CA ALA A 1043 -4.49 -16.97 -27.97
C ALA A 1043 -5.53 -17.42 -29.01
N VAL A 1044 -6.51 -16.56 -29.30
CA VAL A 1044 -7.58 -16.85 -30.27
C VAL A 1044 -7.24 -16.42 -31.71
N ALA A 1045 -6.04 -15.86 -31.94
CA ALA A 1045 -5.64 -15.28 -33.23
C ALA A 1045 -5.57 -16.33 -34.34
N GLY A 1046 -6.61 -16.40 -35.18
CA GLY A 1046 -6.72 -17.39 -36.25
C GLY A 1046 -7.23 -18.77 -35.80
N ALA A 1047 -7.83 -18.86 -34.61
CA ALA A 1047 -8.50 -20.07 -34.15
C ALA A 1047 -9.79 -20.37 -34.95
N ASP A 1048 -10.47 -19.32 -35.45
CA ASP A 1048 -11.79 -19.39 -36.11
C ASP A 1048 -11.91 -18.31 -37.21
N GLU A 1049 -13.08 -18.19 -37.83
CA GLU A 1049 -13.40 -17.11 -38.77
C GLU A 1049 -13.17 -15.73 -38.13
N ARG A 1050 -12.44 -14.87 -38.86
CA ARG A 1050 -12.02 -13.53 -38.40
C ARG A 1050 -13.19 -12.65 -37.92
N ALA A 1051 -14.39 -12.83 -38.45
CA ALA A 1051 -15.59 -12.12 -38.00
C ALA A 1051 -16.06 -12.60 -36.62
N THR A 1052 -16.12 -13.92 -36.40
CA THR A 1052 -16.45 -14.56 -35.12
C THR A 1052 -15.45 -14.16 -34.04
N THR A 1053 -14.15 -14.27 -34.33
CA THR A 1053 -13.09 -13.87 -33.39
C THR A 1053 -13.17 -12.39 -33.02
N ALA A 1054 -13.40 -11.50 -33.99
CA ALA A 1054 -13.53 -10.06 -33.73
C ALA A 1054 -14.76 -9.72 -32.88
N LYS A 1055 -15.92 -10.37 -33.15
CA LYS A 1055 -17.15 -10.19 -32.37
C LYS A 1055 -17.00 -10.68 -30.92
N PHE A 1056 -16.30 -11.80 -30.71
CA PHE A 1056 -15.98 -12.29 -29.37
C PHE A 1056 -15.10 -11.28 -28.61
N LEU A 1057 -13.97 -10.88 -29.19
CA LEU A 1057 -13.02 -9.97 -28.55
C LEU A 1057 -13.64 -8.59 -28.25
N GLN A 1058 -14.44 -8.04 -29.17
CA GLN A 1058 -15.15 -6.77 -28.94
C GLN A 1058 -16.09 -6.85 -27.72
N ARG A 1059 -16.92 -7.89 -27.61
CA ARG A 1059 -17.83 -8.05 -26.45
C ARG A 1059 -17.07 -8.24 -25.14
N LEU A 1060 -15.95 -8.95 -25.17
CA LEU A 1060 -15.11 -9.14 -23.99
C LEU A 1060 -14.43 -7.82 -23.56
N GLU A 1061 -13.93 -7.03 -24.51
CA GLU A 1061 -13.37 -5.70 -24.26
C GLU A 1061 -14.44 -4.73 -23.72
N GLU A 1062 -15.61 -4.66 -24.34
CA GLU A 1062 -16.75 -3.84 -23.87
C GLU A 1062 -17.17 -4.22 -22.44
N ARG A 1063 -17.22 -5.53 -22.11
CA ARG A 1063 -17.55 -6.04 -20.77
C ARG A 1063 -16.46 -5.76 -19.74
N ALA A 1064 -15.19 -5.97 -20.09
CA ALA A 1064 -14.05 -5.76 -19.19
C ALA A 1064 -13.76 -4.26 -18.94
N THR A 1065 -13.99 -3.40 -19.93
CA THR A 1065 -13.71 -1.96 -19.83
C THR A 1065 -14.91 -1.11 -19.39
N GLY A 1066 -16.15 -1.59 -19.58
CA GLY A 1066 -17.37 -0.90 -19.16
C GLY A 1066 -17.73 -1.05 -17.68
N LEU A 1067 -17.22 -2.07 -16.99
CA LEU A 1067 -17.56 -2.39 -15.60
C LEU A 1067 -16.61 -1.79 -14.56
N ILE A 1068 -15.36 -1.52 -14.93
CA ILE A 1068 -14.31 -0.95 -14.08
C ILE A 1068 -13.46 0.04 -14.86
N ALA A 1069 -12.95 1.07 -14.17
CA ALA A 1069 -12.02 2.03 -14.75
C ALA A 1069 -10.68 1.36 -15.13
N ALA A 1070 -9.87 2.06 -15.92
CA ALA A 1070 -8.45 1.72 -16.06
C ALA A 1070 -7.75 1.91 -14.69
N PRO A 1071 -6.74 1.07 -14.37
CA PRO A 1071 -6.15 1.01 -13.04
C PRO A 1071 -5.30 2.26 -12.74
N THR A 1072 -5.44 2.79 -11.53
CA THR A 1072 -4.72 3.99 -11.05
C THR A 1072 -4.31 3.85 -9.58
N GLU A 1073 -3.54 4.81 -9.10
CA GLU A 1073 -3.21 4.99 -7.67
C GLU A 1073 -4.47 5.11 -6.77
N ASP A 1074 -5.59 5.60 -7.31
CA ASP A 1074 -6.90 5.63 -6.64
C ASP A 1074 -7.63 4.27 -6.66
N SER A 1075 -7.43 3.43 -7.70
CA SER A 1075 -8.21 2.20 -7.89
C SER A 1075 -7.63 1.00 -7.17
N PHE A 1076 -6.31 0.81 -7.23
CA PHE A 1076 -5.67 -0.41 -6.72
C PHE A 1076 -5.99 -0.73 -5.24
N PRO A 1077 -5.97 0.23 -4.29
CA PRO A 1077 -6.38 -0.06 -2.91
C PRO A 1077 -7.88 -0.37 -2.78
N GLY A 1078 -8.67 0.01 -3.77
CA GLY A 1078 -10.06 -0.39 -3.92
C GLY A 1078 -10.24 -1.85 -4.34
N GLU A 1079 -9.22 -2.49 -4.91
CA GLU A 1079 -9.27 -3.87 -5.42
C GLU A 1079 -8.78 -4.90 -4.38
N MET A 1080 -7.85 -4.52 -3.50
CA MET A 1080 -7.21 -5.43 -2.53
C MET A 1080 -8.17 -6.00 -1.46
N PRO A 1081 -8.20 -7.33 -1.21
CA PRO A 1081 -8.99 -7.95 -0.13
C PRO A 1081 -8.64 -7.44 1.27
N ASN A 1082 -7.35 -7.40 1.65
CA ASN A 1082 -6.91 -6.93 2.97
C ASN A 1082 -7.40 -5.50 3.31
N VAL A 1083 -7.64 -4.67 2.30
CA VAL A 1083 -8.10 -3.29 2.46
C VAL A 1083 -9.57 -3.21 2.87
N ILE A 1084 -10.34 -4.31 2.82
CA ILE A 1084 -11.66 -4.42 3.45
C ILE A 1084 -11.56 -4.12 4.95
N ALA A 1085 -10.69 -4.82 5.68
CA ALA A 1085 -10.43 -4.56 7.10
C ALA A 1085 -9.72 -3.22 7.30
N ALA A 1086 -8.70 -2.92 6.50
CA ALA A 1086 -7.89 -1.71 6.69
C ALA A 1086 -8.66 -0.40 6.44
N ARG A 1087 -9.69 -0.40 5.57
CA ARG A 1087 -10.50 0.78 5.30
C ARG A 1087 -11.39 1.18 6.48
N LEU A 1088 -11.82 0.23 7.32
CA LEU A 1088 -12.43 0.54 8.61
C LEU A 1088 -11.44 1.24 9.53
N SER A 1089 -10.24 0.66 9.73
CA SER A 1089 -9.18 1.27 10.54
C SER A 1089 -8.83 2.68 10.08
N ASN A 1090 -8.68 2.89 8.77
CA ASN A 1090 -8.28 4.17 8.21
C ASN A 1090 -9.41 5.22 8.25
N TYR A 1091 -10.66 4.85 7.96
CA TYR A 1091 -11.78 5.78 7.97
C TYR A 1091 -12.15 6.22 9.40
N PHE A 1092 -12.09 5.30 10.37
CA PHE A 1092 -12.49 5.55 11.77
C PHE A 1092 -11.32 5.86 12.73
N ASP A 1093 -10.06 5.72 12.29
CA ASP A 1093 -8.82 5.91 13.09
C ASP A 1093 -8.58 4.84 14.18
N LEU A 1094 -8.92 3.58 13.85
CA LEU A 1094 -8.72 2.43 14.74
C LEU A 1094 -7.28 1.91 14.56
N ARG A 1095 -6.58 1.70 15.68
CA ARG A 1095 -5.15 1.37 15.77
C ARG A 1095 -4.85 0.13 16.61
N GLY A 1096 -5.86 -0.71 16.86
CA GLY A 1096 -5.68 -2.05 17.44
C GLY A 1096 -4.92 -2.94 16.47
N LEU A 1097 -5.61 -3.84 15.80
CA LEU A 1097 -5.09 -4.62 14.67
C LEU A 1097 -6.14 -4.69 13.57
N ASN A 1098 -5.73 -4.99 12.34
CA ASN A 1098 -6.63 -5.24 11.23
C ASN A 1098 -6.17 -6.44 10.40
N ILE A 1099 -7.12 -7.32 10.09
CA ILE A 1099 -6.86 -8.64 9.50
C ILE A 1099 -8.06 -9.10 8.68
N THR A 1100 -7.80 -9.71 7.52
CA THR A 1100 -8.79 -10.41 6.71
C THR A 1100 -8.46 -11.92 6.72
N VAL A 1101 -9.48 -12.78 6.74
CA VAL A 1101 -9.33 -14.25 6.84
C VAL A 1101 -10.22 -14.98 5.84
N ASP A 1102 -9.69 -16.07 5.24
CA ASP A 1102 -10.41 -16.93 4.30
C ASP A 1102 -10.47 -18.39 4.82
N ALA A 1103 -11.67 -18.81 5.21
CA ALA A 1103 -12.02 -20.19 5.54
C ALA A 1103 -13.15 -20.70 4.64
N GLY A 1104 -13.21 -20.24 3.38
CA GLY A 1104 -14.27 -20.61 2.45
C GLY A 1104 -15.62 -20.03 2.87
N GLU A 1105 -16.61 -20.87 3.11
CA GLU A 1105 -17.91 -20.42 3.63
C GLU A 1105 -17.86 -20.07 5.13
N ALA A 1106 -16.85 -20.57 5.86
CA ALA A 1106 -16.72 -20.37 7.30
C ALA A 1106 -15.97 -19.09 7.69
N SER A 1107 -15.58 -18.23 6.73
CA SER A 1107 -14.73 -17.06 6.98
C SER A 1107 -15.24 -16.09 8.06
N LEU A 1108 -16.57 -15.99 8.27
CA LEU A 1108 -17.15 -15.22 9.38
C LEU A 1108 -16.92 -15.89 10.74
N LEU A 1109 -17.04 -17.22 10.82
CA LEU A 1109 -16.82 -17.98 12.06
C LEU A 1109 -15.34 -17.98 12.44
N GLU A 1110 -14.47 -18.11 11.45
CA GLU A 1110 -13.02 -17.91 11.56
C GLU A 1110 -12.68 -16.49 12.07
N ALA A 1111 -13.39 -15.47 11.58
CA ALA A 1111 -13.23 -14.10 12.08
C ALA A 1111 -13.65 -13.94 13.56
N PHE A 1112 -14.66 -14.67 14.03
CA PHE A 1112 -15.00 -14.71 15.46
C PHE A 1112 -13.92 -15.39 16.29
N ASP A 1113 -13.43 -16.57 15.89
CA ASP A 1113 -12.37 -17.30 16.62
C ASP A 1113 -11.08 -16.47 16.74
N VAL A 1114 -10.63 -15.89 15.63
CA VAL A 1114 -9.46 -15.01 15.57
C VAL A 1114 -9.65 -13.78 16.46
N ALA A 1115 -10.81 -13.12 16.40
CA ALA A 1115 -11.11 -11.97 17.26
C ALA A 1115 -11.13 -12.32 18.75
N GLY A 1116 -11.77 -13.43 19.12
CA GLY A 1116 -11.77 -13.94 20.48
C GLY A 1116 -10.36 -14.21 20.98
N SER A 1117 -9.50 -14.78 20.13
CA SER A 1117 -8.10 -15.03 20.46
C SER A 1117 -7.22 -13.78 20.63
N TYR A 1118 -7.69 -12.58 20.27
CA TYR A 1118 -7.02 -11.31 20.58
C TYR A 1118 -7.64 -10.60 21.80
N LEU A 1119 -8.95 -10.74 22.01
CA LEU A 1119 -9.64 -10.27 23.22
C LEU A 1119 -9.18 -11.03 24.48
N ASP A 1120 -9.03 -12.35 24.38
CA ASP A 1120 -8.60 -13.23 25.47
C ASP A 1120 -7.21 -12.88 26.01
N PHE A 1121 -6.29 -12.44 25.16
CA PHE A 1121 -4.94 -12.01 25.55
C PHE A 1121 -4.84 -10.49 25.83
N ARG A 1122 -5.97 -9.78 25.90
CA ARG A 1122 -6.09 -8.32 26.15
C ARG A 1122 -5.29 -7.45 25.17
N GLU A 1123 -5.17 -7.89 23.93
CA GLU A 1123 -4.42 -7.14 22.90
C GLU A 1123 -5.29 -6.13 22.16
N ILE A 1124 -6.58 -6.43 22.12
CA ILE A 1124 -7.67 -5.53 21.77
C ILE A 1124 -8.69 -5.59 22.92
N ASP A 1125 -9.36 -4.48 23.17
CA ASP A 1125 -10.47 -4.42 24.15
C ASP A 1125 -11.82 -4.62 23.47
N VAL A 1126 -11.90 -4.27 22.19
CA VAL A 1126 -13.10 -4.31 21.36
C VAL A 1126 -12.71 -4.89 20.00
N ALA A 1127 -13.52 -5.80 19.47
CA ALA A 1127 -13.34 -6.36 18.14
C ALA A 1127 -14.54 -6.03 17.25
N LEU A 1128 -14.27 -5.38 16.12
CA LEU A 1128 -15.16 -5.32 14.97
C LEU A 1128 -14.98 -6.61 14.18
N VAL A 1129 -15.92 -7.54 14.32
CA VAL A 1129 -15.92 -8.85 13.64
C VAL A 1129 -16.91 -8.78 12.48
N ALA A 1130 -16.49 -9.10 11.26
CA ALA A 1130 -17.34 -8.94 10.09
C ALA A 1130 -17.27 -10.12 9.11
N GLY A 1131 -18.29 -10.24 8.28
CA GLY A 1131 -18.33 -11.18 7.15
C GLY A 1131 -18.92 -10.48 5.93
N VAL A 1132 -18.27 -10.57 4.78
CA VAL A 1132 -18.68 -9.81 3.59
C VAL A 1132 -18.44 -10.55 2.28
N ASN A 1133 -19.48 -10.60 1.44
CA ASN A 1133 -19.37 -10.94 0.02
C ASN A 1133 -19.84 -9.77 -0.85
N GLY A 1134 -19.04 -9.41 -1.85
CA GLY A 1134 -19.37 -8.43 -2.88
C GLY A 1134 -19.30 -9.01 -4.29
N THR A 1135 -19.28 -10.34 -4.42
CA THR A 1135 -19.10 -11.05 -5.68
C THR A 1135 -20.27 -12.02 -5.92
N ALA A 1136 -21.26 -11.57 -6.68
CA ALA A 1136 -22.26 -12.41 -7.34
C ALA A 1136 -22.05 -12.42 -8.87
N LEU A 1137 -20.79 -12.56 -9.31
CA LEU A 1137 -20.45 -12.64 -10.73
C LEU A 1137 -20.76 -14.05 -11.27
N PRO A 1138 -21.36 -14.17 -12.48
CA PRO A 1138 -21.30 -15.40 -13.26
C PRO A 1138 -19.85 -15.89 -13.39
N GLY A 1139 -19.65 -17.21 -13.37
CA GLY A 1139 -18.32 -17.83 -13.39
C GLY A 1139 -17.64 -17.92 -12.02
N TRP A 1140 -17.74 -16.88 -11.18
CA TRP A 1140 -17.25 -16.95 -9.80
C TRP A 1140 -18.09 -17.92 -8.95
N ASN A 1141 -19.41 -17.81 -9.07
CA ASN A 1141 -20.36 -18.68 -8.38
C ASN A 1141 -20.16 -20.17 -8.71
N ASP A 1142 -19.77 -20.48 -9.95
CA ASP A 1142 -19.44 -21.86 -10.37
C ASP A 1142 -18.12 -22.34 -9.75
N THR A 1143 -17.11 -21.45 -9.69
CA THR A 1143 -15.81 -21.72 -9.05
C THR A 1143 -15.94 -21.93 -7.53
N ALA A 1144 -16.92 -21.28 -6.90
CA ALA A 1144 -17.29 -21.50 -5.50
C ALA A 1144 -18.35 -22.61 -5.30
N GLY A 1145 -18.91 -23.16 -6.37
CA GLY A 1145 -19.90 -24.25 -6.35
C GLY A 1145 -21.32 -23.89 -5.87
N ARG A 1146 -21.67 -22.60 -5.71
CA ARG A 1146 -22.99 -22.15 -5.21
C ARG A 1146 -23.45 -20.80 -5.77
N ASN A 1147 -24.76 -20.55 -5.69
CA ASN A 1147 -25.37 -19.23 -5.90
C ASN A 1147 -24.99 -18.26 -4.77
N ALA A 1148 -23.79 -17.68 -4.83
CA ALA A 1148 -23.37 -16.67 -3.87
C ALA A 1148 -24.19 -15.38 -4.04
N THR A 1149 -24.66 -14.84 -2.91
CA THR A 1149 -25.36 -13.55 -2.81
C THR A 1149 -24.42 -12.49 -2.23
N GLU A 1150 -24.70 -11.22 -2.52
CA GLU A 1150 -23.93 -10.09 -1.97
C GLU A 1150 -24.53 -9.63 -0.63
N GLY A 1151 -23.68 -9.29 0.33
CA GLY A 1151 -24.11 -8.86 1.65
C GLY A 1151 -22.95 -8.65 2.62
N ALA A 1152 -23.19 -7.89 3.68
CA ALA A 1152 -22.25 -7.61 4.75
C ALA A 1152 -22.94 -7.71 6.11
N PHE A 1153 -22.26 -8.30 7.08
CA PHE A 1153 -22.61 -8.26 8.50
C PHE A 1153 -21.41 -7.78 9.32
N LEU A 1154 -21.68 -6.97 10.34
CA LEU A 1154 -20.70 -6.46 11.29
C LEU A 1154 -21.22 -6.68 12.72
N PHE A 1155 -20.34 -7.16 13.57
CA PHE A 1155 -20.59 -7.52 14.96
C PHE A 1155 -19.55 -6.84 15.85
N VAL A 1156 -19.96 -6.42 17.05
CA VAL A 1156 -19.07 -5.78 18.03
C VAL A 1156 -18.96 -6.67 19.25
N VAL A 1157 -17.78 -7.25 19.43
CA VAL A 1157 -17.46 -8.19 20.52
C VAL A 1157 -16.49 -7.54 21.50
N THR A 1158 -16.71 -7.72 22.79
CA THR A 1158 -15.83 -7.23 23.86
C THR A 1158 -15.86 -8.17 25.07
N ARG A 1159 -15.10 -7.85 26.12
CA ARG A 1159 -15.14 -8.56 27.41
C ARG A 1159 -16.35 -8.10 28.23
N ARG A 1160 -17.02 -9.01 28.96
CA ARG A 1160 -18.21 -8.70 29.77
C ARG A 1160 -18.05 -7.45 30.66
N SER A 1161 -16.95 -7.36 31.41
CA SER A 1161 -16.61 -6.22 32.27
C SER A 1161 -16.64 -4.88 31.54
N LEU A 1162 -16.15 -4.81 30.30
CA LEU A 1162 -16.14 -3.57 29.52
C LEU A 1162 -17.52 -3.23 28.93
N ALA A 1163 -18.31 -4.24 28.56
CA ALA A 1163 -19.71 -4.04 28.20
C ALA A 1163 -20.53 -3.47 29.38
N GLU A 1164 -20.31 -4.02 30.59
CA GLU A 1164 -20.98 -3.60 31.82
C GLU A 1164 -20.49 -2.22 32.30
N GLU A 1165 -19.19 -1.90 32.16
CA GLU A 1165 -18.63 -0.56 32.42
C GLU A 1165 -19.19 0.51 31.46
N ALA A 1166 -19.33 0.17 30.18
CA ALA A 1166 -19.94 1.03 29.16
C ALA A 1166 -21.48 1.12 29.26
N GLY A 1167 -22.12 0.31 30.10
CA GLY A 1167 -23.58 0.25 30.26
C GLY A 1167 -24.32 -0.32 29.05
N LEU A 1168 -23.64 -1.12 28.21
CA LEU A 1168 -24.19 -1.71 26.99
C LEU A 1168 -24.94 -3.03 27.27
N PRO A 1169 -25.97 -3.38 26.48
CA PRO A 1169 -26.64 -4.67 26.59
C PRO A 1169 -25.74 -5.80 26.08
N VAL A 1170 -25.67 -6.90 26.82
CA VAL A 1170 -25.16 -8.18 26.31
C VAL A 1170 -26.25 -8.82 25.46
N LEU A 1171 -26.03 -8.88 24.14
CA LEU A 1171 -26.95 -9.48 23.18
C LEU A 1171 -26.77 -11.00 23.09
N ALA A 1172 -25.54 -11.47 23.18
CA ALA A 1172 -25.16 -12.87 23.23
C ALA A 1172 -23.82 -13.02 23.98
N VAL A 1173 -23.58 -14.21 24.53
CA VAL A 1173 -22.24 -14.65 24.97
C VAL A 1173 -21.61 -15.40 23.81
N MET A 1174 -20.36 -15.08 23.48
CA MET A 1174 -19.55 -15.88 22.57
C MET A 1174 -18.95 -17.03 23.36
N GLU A 1175 -19.53 -18.23 23.21
CA GLU A 1175 -18.91 -19.44 23.73
C GLU A 1175 -17.55 -19.67 23.05
N ARG A 1176 -16.52 -19.91 23.86
CA ARG A 1176 -15.23 -20.36 23.31
C ARG A 1176 -15.43 -21.77 22.74
N SER A 1177 -14.89 -22.04 21.55
CA SER A 1177 -14.81 -23.41 21.03
C SER A 1177 -13.79 -24.22 21.85
N VAL A 1178 -14.21 -24.67 23.03
CA VAL A 1178 -13.46 -25.64 23.83
C VAL A 1178 -13.36 -26.92 23.01
N GLY A 1179 -12.14 -27.44 22.84
CA GLY A 1179 -11.85 -28.44 21.83
C GLY A 1179 -12.64 -29.75 22.00
N VAL A 1180 -13.24 -30.20 20.89
CA VAL A 1180 -13.78 -31.55 20.67
C VAL A 1180 -12.74 -32.38 19.92
#